data_AF-A0A0E0EP11-F1
#
_entry.id   AF-A0A0E0EP11-F1
#
_cell.length_a   1.000
_cell.length_b   1.000
_cell.length_c   1.000
_cell.angle_alpha   90.00
_cell.angle_beta   90.00
_cell.angle_gamma   90.00
#
_symmetry.space_group_name_H-M   'P 1'
#
loop_
_entity.id
_entity.type
_entity.pdbx_description
1 polymer ?
#
loop_
_entity_poly.entity_id
_entity_poly.type
_entity_poly.pdbx_seq_one_letter_code
_entity_poly.pdbx_strand_id
1 'polypeptide(L)'
;MGRPGMDSTEGRESNGVVPERNGGAVPAKQHLDGKDTLRYANILRSRNKFAEALQLYNNVLEKDEANVEALIGKGICLQAQSLPMQAIECFNEAVRIDPGNACALTYCGMIYKDEGHLVEAAEAYQKARNADPSYKPAAEFLAIVLTDLGTSLKLAGNTEEGIQKYCEALEVDSHYAPAYYNLGVVYSEMMQFDLALTCYEKAALERPLYAEAYCNMGVIYKNRGELEAAIACYERCLTISPNFEIAKNNMAIALTDLGTKVKIEGDINQGVAYYKKALFYNWHYADAMYNLGVAYGEMLNFEMAIVFYELALHFNPRCAEACNNLGVIYKDRDNLDKAVECYQGKMDAASSMIQKAIFANSTDAGSITSAVQAYEKCLQIDPDSRNAGQNRLLALNYIDEGSDDKLYQAHREWGKRFLKLYPQYTSWDNPKVADRPLVIGYVSPDYFTHSVSYFIEAPLAHHDYSNYKVVVYSGVVKADAKTLRFKDKVLKKGGLWRDIYGIDEKKVASLVREDKVDILVELTGHTANNKLGTMACRPAPIQVTWIGYPNTTGLPTIDYRITDSLADPPDTTQKHVEELVRLPESFLCYSPSPEAGPVCPTPAILNGFITFGSFNNLAKITPKVLQVWAKILCAVPNSRLVVNLDTFPYAGTTTTCESLYMGVPCVTMAGSVHAHNVGVSLLAKVGLGRLVAKSEDEYVSLALDLAADVTALQELRMSLRGLMTKSPVCDGENFTRGLESAYRNMWRRYCDGDAPALRRLDLLQEEPCSNNNKQDFDDNQVAKLADLKAQRVDAAVDGDKQSQLTAHAAVVGEVQQAPIMVNGVSSPVSSGKVEANGHISR
;
A
#
# COMPACT_ATOMS: atom_id res chain seq x y z
N MET A 1 -7.62 -12.83 -58.99
CA MET A 1 -7.50 -12.57 -60.44
C MET A 1 -6.54 -11.40 -60.65
N GLY A 2 -5.75 -11.37 -61.73
CA GLY A 2 -5.04 -10.17 -62.20
C GLY A 2 -3.72 -9.77 -61.50
N ARG A 3 -2.59 -10.28 -62.01
CA ARG A 3 -1.27 -9.57 -62.08
C ARG A 3 -1.23 -8.75 -63.41
N PRO A 4 -0.21 -7.94 -63.79
CA PRO A 4 1.17 -7.73 -63.27
C PRO A 4 1.52 -6.21 -63.10
N GLY A 5 2.76 -5.71 -62.92
CA GLY A 5 4.09 -6.32 -62.79
C GLY A 5 5.25 -5.31 -62.62
N MET A 6 6.43 -5.91 -62.38
CA MET A 6 7.82 -5.40 -62.25
C MET A 6 8.30 -4.14 -63.01
N ASP A 7 8.97 -3.27 -62.25
CA ASP A 7 10.45 -3.03 -62.25
C ASP A 7 11.18 -2.24 -63.39
N SER A 8 12.27 -1.58 -62.97
CA SER A 8 13.38 -0.97 -63.71
C SER A 8 13.19 0.31 -64.54
N THR A 9 14.07 1.30 -64.32
CA THR A 9 14.90 1.95 -65.37
C THR A 9 16.00 2.85 -64.76
N GLU A 10 17.25 2.57 -65.11
CA GLU A 10 18.36 3.54 -65.09
C GLU A 10 18.29 4.43 -66.35
N GLY A 11 18.99 5.59 -66.41
CA GLY A 11 19.10 6.29 -67.71
C GLY A 11 19.67 7.72 -67.80
N ARG A 12 20.95 7.90 -67.47
CA ARG A 12 21.95 8.80 -68.14
C ARG A 12 21.68 10.30 -68.49
N GLU A 13 22.66 11.09 -68.06
CA GLU A 13 23.46 12.08 -68.83
C GLU A 13 22.81 13.31 -69.52
N SER A 14 23.26 14.51 -69.15
CA SER A 14 23.97 15.38 -70.12
C SER A 14 24.81 16.51 -69.48
N ASN A 15 26.06 16.54 -69.94
CA ASN A 15 27.16 17.49 -69.74
C ASN A 15 26.84 19.00 -69.60
N GLY A 16 27.62 19.71 -68.79
CA GLY A 16 27.60 21.17 -68.60
C GLY A 16 28.93 21.79 -68.15
N VAL A 17 29.98 21.51 -68.93
CA VAL A 17 31.41 21.90 -68.77
C VAL A 17 31.72 23.21 -68.02
N VAL A 18 32.69 23.11 -67.10
CA VAL A 18 33.39 24.22 -66.41
C VAL A 18 34.17 25.10 -67.40
N PRO A 19 34.08 26.45 -67.32
CA PRO A 19 35.07 27.31 -67.94
C PRO A 19 36.27 27.48 -66.98
N GLU A 20 37.31 26.66 -67.16
CA GLU A 20 38.62 27.04 -66.65
C GLU A 20 39.07 28.32 -67.36
N ARG A 21 39.29 29.39 -66.59
CA ARG A 21 40.04 30.55 -67.04
C ARG A 21 41.25 30.76 -66.15
N ASN A 22 42.38 30.28 -66.65
CA ASN A 22 43.70 30.89 -66.59
C ASN A 22 44.04 31.72 -65.34
N GLY A 23 44.96 31.19 -64.53
CA GLY A 23 46.27 31.82 -64.40
C GLY A 23 46.29 33.34 -64.20
N GLY A 24 45.55 33.84 -63.21
CA GLY A 24 45.80 35.14 -62.62
C GLY A 24 46.92 35.00 -61.60
N ALA A 25 48.09 35.58 -61.89
CA ALA A 25 49.27 35.43 -61.05
C ALA A 25 49.04 35.90 -59.61
N VAL A 26 49.78 35.27 -58.69
CA VAL A 26 50.12 35.89 -57.39
C VAL A 26 50.59 37.32 -57.65
N PRO A 27 49.97 38.36 -57.08
CA PRO A 27 50.56 39.69 -57.08
C PRO A 27 51.87 39.59 -56.30
N ALA A 28 52.99 39.64 -57.04
CA ALA A 28 54.32 39.60 -56.47
C ALA A 28 54.45 40.67 -55.39
N LYS A 29 54.93 40.29 -54.19
CA LYS A 29 55.26 41.13 -53.02
C LYS A 29 55.03 42.64 -53.24
N GLN A 30 53.77 43.07 -53.27
CA GLN A 30 53.48 44.48 -53.09
C GLN A 30 53.76 44.76 -51.62
N HIS A 31 54.57 45.79 -51.36
CA HIS A 31 54.71 46.36 -50.03
C HIS A 31 53.35 46.95 -49.66
N LEU A 32 52.48 46.10 -49.09
CA LEU A 32 51.25 46.51 -48.45
C LEU A 32 51.62 47.50 -47.35
N ASP A 33 50.94 48.63 -47.32
CA ASP A 33 51.04 49.58 -46.22
C ASP A 33 50.64 48.87 -44.91
N GLY A 34 51.04 49.42 -43.75
CA GLY A 34 50.75 48.81 -42.45
C GLY A 34 49.26 48.48 -42.27
N LYS A 35 48.38 49.37 -42.75
CA LYS A 35 46.92 49.20 -42.71
C LYS A 35 46.39 48.09 -43.62
N ASP A 36 46.96 47.90 -44.80
CA ASP A 36 46.51 46.86 -45.73
C ASP A 36 47.02 45.47 -45.32
N THR A 37 48.22 45.40 -44.71
CA THR A 37 48.76 44.18 -44.11
C THR A 37 47.86 43.69 -42.96
N LEU A 38 47.44 44.59 -42.07
CA LEU A 38 46.56 44.29 -40.94
C LEU A 38 45.17 43.81 -41.39
N ARG A 39 44.57 44.47 -42.40
CA ARG A 39 43.30 44.03 -43.01
C ARG A 39 43.39 42.63 -43.61
N TYR A 40 44.49 42.32 -44.29
CA TYR A 40 44.71 40.98 -44.86
C TYR A 40 44.89 39.92 -43.76
N ALA A 41 45.61 40.22 -42.68
CA ALA A 41 45.74 39.35 -41.51
C ALA A 41 44.38 39.03 -40.85
N ASN A 42 43.50 40.04 -40.72
CA ASN A 42 42.13 39.86 -40.24
C ASN A 42 41.30 38.92 -41.14
N ILE A 43 41.42 39.02 -42.46
CA ILE A 43 40.74 38.13 -43.42
C ILE A 43 41.27 36.69 -43.31
N LEU A 44 42.57 36.49 -43.12
CA LEU A 44 43.14 35.15 -42.92
C LEU A 44 42.68 34.54 -41.59
N ARG A 45 42.65 35.34 -40.50
CA ARG A 45 42.10 34.94 -39.20
C ARG A 45 40.64 34.53 -39.30
N SER A 46 39.79 35.28 -40.00
CA SER A 46 38.38 34.94 -40.21
C SER A 46 38.15 33.70 -41.10
N ARG A 47 39.19 33.22 -41.79
CA ARG A 47 39.19 31.98 -42.59
C ARG A 47 39.91 30.83 -41.89
N ASN A 48 40.13 30.93 -40.58
CA ASN A 48 40.84 29.95 -39.74
C ASN A 48 42.29 29.64 -40.18
N LYS A 49 42.92 30.52 -40.99
CA LYS A 49 44.33 30.41 -41.41
C LYS A 49 45.25 31.05 -40.36
N PHE A 50 45.18 30.55 -39.13
CA PHE A 50 45.80 31.21 -37.97
C PHE A 50 47.33 31.34 -38.08
N ALA A 51 48.05 30.35 -38.62
CA ALA A 51 49.50 30.42 -38.79
C ALA A 51 49.93 31.48 -39.83
N GLU A 52 49.23 31.60 -40.96
CA GLU A 52 49.49 32.63 -41.97
C GLU A 52 49.15 34.03 -41.44
N ALA A 53 48.04 34.16 -40.69
CA ALA A 53 47.66 35.41 -40.04
C ALA A 53 48.68 35.84 -38.96
N LEU A 54 49.18 34.90 -38.15
CA LEU A 54 50.17 35.16 -37.09
C LEU A 54 51.47 35.78 -37.64
N GLN A 55 51.96 35.30 -38.78
CA GLN A 55 53.12 35.88 -39.46
C GLN A 55 52.86 37.34 -39.87
N LEU A 56 51.66 37.64 -40.38
CA LEU A 56 51.31 39.01 -40.77
C LEU A 56 51.13 39.95 -39.57
N TYR A 57 50.55 39.49 -38.46
CA TYR A 57 50.49 40.30 -37.23
C TYR A 57 51.88 40.58 -36.67
N ASN A 58 52.80 39.60 -36.66
CA ASN A 58 54.20 39.84 -36.29
C ASN A 58 54.86 40.90 -37.20
N ASN A 59 54.67 40.82 -38.53
CA ASN A 59 55.21 41.82 -39.47
C ASN A 59 54.63 43.25 -39.29
N VAL A 60 53.45 43.38 -38.65
CA VAL A 60 52.87 44.68 -38.26
C VAL A 60 53.51 45.15 -36.95
N LEU A 61 53.62 44.27 -35.95
CA LEU A 61 54.20 44.58 -34.64
C LEU A 61 55.71 44.90 -34.71
N GLU A 62 56.46 44.31 -35.64
CA GLU A 62 57.88 44.67 -35.92
C GLU A 62 58.05 46.13 -36.39
N LYS A 63 56.98 46.77 -36.87
CA LYS A 63 57.00 48.17 -37.34
C LYS A 63 56.30 49.14 -36.40
N ASP A 64 55.35 48.62 -35.61
CA ASP A 64 54.51 49.35 -34.66
C ASP A 64 54.19 48.41 -33.49
N GLU A 65 55.11 48.34 -32.52
CA GLU A 65 54.97 47.47 -31.34
C GLU A 65 53.72 47.84 -30.50
N ALA A 66 53.22 49.08 -30.63
CA ALA A 66 52.05 49.58 -29.92
C ALA A 66 50.72 49.28 -30.64
N ASN A 67 50.71 48.48 -31.71
CA ASN A 67 49.51 48.23 -32.50
C ASN A 67 48.50 47.30 -31.82
N VAL A 68 47.57 47.90 -31.05
CA VAL A 68 46.53 47.19 -30.27
C VAL A 68 45.72 46.19 -31.11
N GLU A 69 45.31 46.53 -32.33
CA GLU A 69 44.55 45.62 -33.18
C GLU A 69 45.37 44.40 -33.64
N ALA A 70 46.67 44.59 -33.94
CA ALA A 70 47.58 43.49 -34.26
C ALA A 70 47.92 42.62 -33.03
N LEU A 71 48.04 43.19 -31.84
CA LEU A 71 48.23 42.45 -30.58
C LEU A 71 47.02 41.55 -30.28
N ILE A 72 45.80 42.09 -30.37
CA ILE A 72 44.56 41.31 -30.20
C ILE A 72 44.45 40.23 -31.29
N GLY A 73 44.69 40.58 -32.55
CA GLY A 73 44.67 39.63 -33.67
C GLY A 73 45.66 38.48 -33.50
N LYS A 74 46.87 38.77 -33.01
CA LYS A 74 47.90 37.79 -32.63
C LYS A 74 47.45 36.91 -31.47
N GLY A 75 46.92 37.50 -30.40
CA GLY A 75 46.40 36.76 -29.23
C GLY A 75 45.31 35.75 -29.62
N ILE A 76 44.33 36.15 -30.44
CA ILE A 76 43.28 35.26 -30.95
C ILE A 76 43.88 34.10 -31.76
N CYS A 77 44.87 34.37 -32.61
CA CYS A 77 45.55 33.33 -33.38
C CYS A 77 46.35 32.35 -32.50
N LEU A 78 46.90 32.80 -31.36
CA LEU A 78 47.61 31.95 -30.40
C LEU A 78 46.65 31.12 -29.56
N GLN A 79 45.55 31.69 -29.08
CA GLN A 79 44.49 30.96 -28.36
C GLN A 79 43.89 29.86 -29.24
N ALA A 80 43.60 30.15 -30.51
CA ALA A 80 43.12 29.16 -31.49
C ALA A 80 44.16 28.06 -31.84
N GLN A 81 45.43 28.24 -31.48
CA GLN A 81 46.50 27.24 -31.60
C GLN A 81 46.83 26.55 -30.25
N SER A 82 45.96 26.70 -29.25
CA SER A 82 46.13 26.15 -27.90
C SER A 82 47.40 26.65 -27.17
N LEU A 83 47.74 27.93 -27.36
CA LEU A 83 48.84 28.62 -26.67
C LEU A 83 48.32 29.75 -25.75
N PRO A 84 47.56 29.44 -24.68
CA PRO A 84 46.88 30.45 -23.85
C PRO A 84 47.85 31.41 -23.17
N MET A 85 48.98 30.93 -22.63
CA MET A 85 49.99 31.76 -21.97
C MET A 85 50.55 32.87 -22.88
N GLN A 86 50.81 32.58 -24.16
CA GLN A 86 51.29 33.58 -25.11
C GLN A 86 50.15 34.49 -25.61
N ALA A 87 48.92 34.00 -25.61
CA ALA A 87 47.74 34.78 -25.94
C ALA A 87 47.41 35.82 -24.85
N ILE A 88 47.42 35.43 -23.56
CA ILE A 88 47.17 36.33 -22.43
C ILE A 88 48.27 37.40 -22.29
N GLU A 89 49.53 37.09 -22.62
CA GLU A 89 50.59 38.10 -22.77
C GLU A 89 50.24 39.14 -23.84
N CYS A 90 49.79 38.72 -25.03
CA CYS A 90 49.40 39.64 -26.10
C CYS A 90 48.17 40.50 -25.72
N PHE A 91 47.20 39.93 -25.02
CA PHE A 91 46.00 40.67 -24.58
C PHE A 91 46.32 41.63 -23.42
N ASN A 92 47.13 41.22 -22.44
CA ASN A 92 47.58 42.10 -21.35
C ASN A 92 48.43 43.27 -21.88
N GLU A 93 49.26 43.04 -22.89
CA GLU A 93 50.00 44.11 -23.56
C GLU A 93 49.08 45.08 -24.31
N ALA A 94 48.05 44.56 -25.00
CA ALA A 94 47.02 45.39 -25.63
C ALA A 94 46.26 46.25 -24.58
N VAL A 95 45.92 45.68 -23.42
CA VAL A 95 45.31 46.41 -22.28
C VAL A 95 46.28 47.40 -21.62
N ARG A 96 47.60 47.13 -21.62
CA ARG A 96 48.63 48.06 -21.12
C ARG A 96 48.71 49.33 -21.97
N ILE A 97 48.53 49.19 -23.28
CA ILE A 97 48.57 50.30 -24.25
C ILE A 97 47.21 51.02 -24.31
N ASP A 98 46.10 50.28 -24.34
CA ASP A 98 44.73 50.80 -24.34
C ASP A 98 43.92 50.14 -23.19
N PRO A 99 43.94 50.72 -21.98
CA PRO A 99 43.19 50.20 -20.83
C PRO A 99 41.66 50.21 -21.01
N GLY A 100 41.16 50.94 -22.02
CA GLY A 100 39.74 50.98 -22.39
C GLY A 100 39.34 49.91 -23.40
N ASN A 101 40.25 49.02 -23.82
CA ASN A 101 39.97 48.09 -24.89
C ASN A 101 39.05 46.93 -24.46
N ALA A 102 37.74 47.11 -24.60
CA ALA A 102 36.74 46.10 -24.24
C ALA A 102 36.95 44.76 -24.94
N CYS A 103 37.49 44.75 -26.17
CA CYS A 103 37.81 43.53 -26.91
C CYS A 103 38.96 42.75 -26.21
N ALA A 104 40.10 43.40 -25.94
CA ALA A 104 41.23 42.76 -25.26
C ALA A 104 40.85 42.28 -23.85
N LEU A 105 40.14 43.11 -23.06
CA LEU A 105 39.66 42.75 -21.72
C LEU A 105 38.72 41.53 -21.75
N THR A 106 37.83 41.44 -22.75
CA THR A 106 36.96 40.28 -22.93
C THR A 106 37.76 39.01 -23.25
N TYR A 107 38.79 39.10 -24.10
CA TYR A 107 39.66 37.96 -24.38
C TYR A 107 40.54 37.54 -23.19
N CYS A 108 40.99 38.47 -22.34
CA CYS A 108 41.58 38.11 -21.04
C CYS A 108 40.60 37.31 -20.18
N GLY A 109 39.33 37.77 -20.09
CA GLY A 109 38.27 37.07 -19.36
C GLY A 109 37.97 35.67 -19.90
N MET A 110 38.09 35.45 -21.22
CA MET A 110 37.94 34.12 -21.83
C MET A 110 39.02 33.17 -21.34
N ILE A 111 40.29 33.58 -21.36
CA ILE A 111 41.40 32.73 -20.91
C ILE A 111 41.27 32.41 -19.42
N TYR A 112 40.98 33.41 -18.58
CA TYR A 112 40.73 33.16 -17.15
C TYR A 112 39.58 32.17 -16.94
N LYS A 113 38.50 32.27 -17.73
CA LYS A 113 37.39 31.30 -17.67
C LYS A 113 37.84 29.90 -18.08
N ASP A 114 38.54 29.77 -19.20
CA ASP A 114 39.02 28.49 -19.74
C ASP A 114 40.00 27.78 -18.77
N GLU A 115 40.75 28.55 -17.98
CA GLU A 115 41.65 28.07 -16.92
C GLU A 115 40.95 27.84 -15.55
N GLY A 116 39.66 28.19 -15.42
CA GLY A 116 38.86 28.00 -14.20
C GLY A 116 38.89 29.17 -13.19
N HIS A 117 39.58 30.26 -13.52
CA HIS A 117 39.68 31.51 -12.75
C HIS A 117 38.42 32.38 -12.93
N LEU A 118 37.28 31.89 -12.40
CA LEU A 118 35.96 32.50 -12.61
C LEU A 118 35.82 33.92 -12.03
N VAL A 119 36.51 34.24 -10.93
CA VAL A 119 36.43 35.57 -10.29
C VAL A 119 37.18 36.60 -11.13
N GLU A 120 38.40 36.26 -11.54
CA GLU A 120 39.27 37.07 -12.40
C GLU A 120 38.64 37.26 -13.79
N ALA A 121 37.96 36.22 -14.31
CA ALA A 121 37.15 36.33 -15.52
C ALA A 121 35.99 37.33 -15.37
N ALA A 122 35.21 37.24 -14.29
CA ALA A 122 34.11 38.17 -14.01
C ALA A 122 34.60 39.62 -13.90
N GLU A 123 35.71 39.85 -13.20
CA GLU A 123 36.35 41.17 -13.14
C GLU A 123 36.77 41.70 -14.52
N ALA A 124 37.38 40.85 -15.36
CA ALA A 124 37.82 41.23 -16.70
C ALA A 124 36.64 41.62 -17.60
N TYR A 125 35.54 40.84 -17.58
CA TYR A 125 34.33 41.18 -18.32
C TYR A 125 33.61 42.43 -17.78
N GLN A 126 33.59 42.63 -16.46
CA GLN A 126 33.01 43.85 -15.87
C GLN A 126 33.84 45.10 -16.24
N LYS A 127 35.18 44.99 -16.28
CA LYS A 127 36.07 46.04 -16.80
C LYS A 127 35.79 46.31 -18.28
N ALA A 128 35.63 45.28 -19.10
CA ALA A 128 35.27 45.41 -20.52
C ALA A 128 33.92 46.13 -20.73
N ARG A 129 32.88 45.73 -19.98
CA ARG A 129 31.53 46.35 -20.01
C ARG A 129 31.55 47.80 -19.53
N ASN A 130 32.38 48.13 -18.54
CA ASN A 130 32.53 49.52 -18.07
C ASN A 130 33.26 50.40 -19.08
N ALA A 131 34.18 49.84 -19.87
CA ALA A 131 34.93 50.56 -20.88
C ALA A 131 34.12 50.81 -22.17
N ASP A 132 33.35 49.81 -22.64
CA ASP A 132 32.37 49.98 -23.72
C ASP A 132 31.05 49.24 -23.39
N PRO A 133 30.04 49.94 -22.85
CA PRO A 133 28.72 49.39 -22.60
C PRO A 133 27.96 48.93 -23.86
N SER A 134 28.40 49.31 -25.07
CA SER A 134 27.81 48.87 -26.33
C SER A 134 28.41 47.56 -26.86
N TYR A 135 29.55 47.13 -26.29
CA TYR A 135 30.23 45.89 -26.67
C TYR A 135 29.53 44.65 -26.06
N LYS A 136 28.45 44.22 -26.73
CA LYS A 136 27.58 43.10 -26.32
C LYS A 136 28.30 41.86 -25.77
N PRO A 137 29.42 41.36 -26.37
CA PRO A 137 30.07 40.15 -25.89
C PRO A 137 30.51 40.25 -24.41
N ALA A 138 30.93 41.43 -23.94
CA ALA A 138 31.32 41.60 -22.54
C ALA A 138 30.15 41.37 -21.56
N ALA A 139 28.93 41.78 -21.92
CA ALA A 139 27.74 41.52 -21.10
C ALA A 139 27.31 40.04 -21.18
N GLU A 140 27.32 39.46 -22.39
CA GLU A 140 26.98 38.05 -22.61
C GLU A 140 27.91 37.11 -21.81
N PHE A 141 29.24 37.30 -21.91
CA PHE A 141 30.21 36.47 -21.18
C PHE A 141 30.21 36.72 -19.66
N LEU A 142 29.92 37.93 -19.21
CA LEU A 142 29.75 38.24 -17.78
C LEU A 142 28.55 37.49 -17.19
N ALA A 143 27.38 37.50 -17.85
CA ALA A 143 26.19 36.78 -17.38
C ALA A 143 26.43 35.26 -17.30
N ILE A 144 27.15 34.71 -18.28
CA ILE A 144 27.57 33.30 -18.27
C ILE A 144 28.47 33.02 -17.06
N VAL A 145 29.55 33.79 -16.85
CA VAL A 145 30.51 33.52 -15.75
C VAL A 145 29.91 33.76 -14.37
N LEU A 146 29.04 34.75 -14.19
CA LEU A 146 28.30 34.92 -12.94
C LEU A 146 27.40 33.70 -12.64
N THR A 147 26.81 33.10 -13.66
CA THR A 147 26.02 31.87 -13.52
C THR A 147 26.90 30.64 -13.22
N ASP A 148 28.07 30.53 -13.85
CA ASP A 148 29.03 29.46 -13.55
C ASP A 148 29.57 29.59 -12.11
N LEU A 149 29.87 30.82 -11.66
CA LEU A 149 30.29 31.14 -10.30
C LEU A 149 29.20 30.84 -9.27
N GLY A 150 27.95 31.23 -9.53
CA GLY A 150 26.81 30.90 -8.67
C GLY A 150 26.60 29.40 -8.51
N THR A 151 26.84 28.64 -9.58
CA THR A 151 26.77 27.17 -9.58
C THR A 151 27.91 26.55 -8.78
N SER A 152 29.12 27.09 -8.88
CA SER A 152 30.27 26.68 -8.06
C SER A 152 30.01 26.93 -6.56
N LEU A 153 29.51 28.12 -6.20
CA LEU A 153 29.16 28.49 -4.83
C LEU A 153 28.06 27.59 -4.26
N LYS A 154 27.00 27.32 -5.04
CA LYS A 154 25.95 26.36 -4.67
C LYS A 154 26.52 24.97 -4.37
N LEU A 155 27.39 24.44 -5.23
CA LEU A 155 28.02 23.12 -5.04
C LEU A 155 28.97 23.09 -3.82
N ALA A 156 29.55 24.23 -3.44
CA ALA A 156 30.33 24.38 -2.21
C ALA A 156 29.46 24.51 -0.93
N GLY A 157 28.13 24.62 -1.06
CA GLY A 157 27.20 24.81 0.05
C GLY A 157 26.85 26.27 0.37
N ASN A 158 27.44 27.24 -0.35
CA ASN A 158 27.19 28.67 -0.18
C ASN A 158 25.96 29.12 -0.99
N THR A 159 24.78 28.58 -0.65
CA THR A 159 23.56 28.74 -1.45
C THR A 159 23.11 30.19 -1.59
N GLU A 160 23.20 31.01 -0.54
CA GLU A 160 22.79 32.43 -0.58
C GLU A 160 23.69 33.27 -1.51
N GLU A 161 25.01 33.06 -1.46
CA GLU A 161 25.96 33.70 -2.38
C GLU A 161 25.73 33.22 -3.82
N GLY A 162 25.39 31.94 -4.01
CA GLY A 162 25.00 31.38 -5.30
C GLY A 162 23.77 32.07 -5.90
N ILE A 163 22.70 32.25 -5.11
CA ILE A 163 21.49 33.01 -5.49
C ILE A 163 21.87 34.44 -5.88
N GLN A 164 22.71 35.11 -5.08
CA GLN A 164 23.16 36.47 -5.38
C GLN A 164 23.87 36.53 -6.75
N LYS A 165 24.75 35.57 -7.07
CA LYS A 165 25.43 35.55 -8.38
C LYS A 165 24.50 35.26 -9.56
N TYR A 166 23.45 34.46 -9.39
CA TYR A 166 22.41 34.34 -10.42
C TYR A 166 21.58 35.62 -10.58
N CYS A 167 21.30 36.35 -9.50
CA CYS A 167 20.64 37.65 -9.57
C CYS A 167 21.52 38.70 -10.27
N GLU A 168 22.81 38.79 -9.93
CA GLU A 168 23.79 39.63 -10.63
C GLU A 168 23.83 39.31 -12.13
N ALA A 169 23.81 38.03 -12.52
CA ALA A 169 23.74 37.62 -13.94
C ALA A 169 22.50 38.17 -14.67
N LEU A 170 21.34 38.23 -13.99
CA LEU A 170 20.09 38.77 -14.55
C LEU A 170 20.05 40.31 -14.56
N GLU A 171 20.83 40.99 -13.72
CA GLU A 171 21.07 42.44 -13.81
C GLU A 171 22.01 42.80 -14.98
N VAL A 172 22.84 41.85 -15.43
CA VAL A 172 23.66 41.98 -16.65
C VAL A 172 22.83 41.71 -17.90
N ASP A 173 22.12 40.58 -17.95
CA ASP A 173 21.20 40.22 -19.03
C ASP A 173 19.89 39.61 -18.48
N SER A 174 18.83 40.42 -18.50
CA SER A 174 17.49 40.04 -18.05
C SER A 174 16.80 38.96 -18.90
N HIS A 175 17.37 38.56 -20.05
CA HIS A 175 16.84 37.50 -20.91
C HIS A 175 17.67 36.20 -20.80
N TYR A 176 18.64 36.13 -19.87
CA TYR A 176 19.56 35.01 -19.75
C TYR A 176 18.91 33.78 -19.09
N ALA A 177 18.22 32.97 -19.91
CA ALA A 177 17.47 31.78 -19.49
C ALA A 177 18.21 30.81 -18.52
N PRO A 178 19.53 30.54 -18.65
CA PRO A 178 20.22 29.63 -17.72
C PRO A 178 20.28 30.13 -16.26
N ALA A 179 20.36 31.45 -16.03
CA ALA A 179 20.32 31.99 -14.67
C ALA A 179 18.93 31.81 -14.02
N TYR A 180 17.86 32.06 -14.78
CA TYR A 180 16.50 31.75 -14.34
C TYR A 180 16.31 30.25 -14.04
N TYR A 181 16.82 29.36 -14.90
CA TYR A 181 16.74 27.91 -14.67
C TYR A 181 17.47 27.49 -13.38
N ASN A 182 18.71 27.97 -13.17
CA ASN A 182 19.50 27.60 -12.00
C ASN A 182 18.92 28.18 -10.69
N LEU A 183 18.34 29.39 -10.72
CA LEU A 183 17.53 29.90 -9.61
C LEU A 183 16.34 28.98 -9.32
N GLY A 184 15.65 28.51 -10.37
CA GLY A 184 14.54 27.56 -10.25
C GLY A 184 14.96 26.26 -9.56
N VAL A 185 16.15 25.73 -9.90
CA VAL A 185 16.74 24.55 -9.25
C VAL A 185 16.98 24.81 -7.75
N VAL A 186 17.62 25.93 -7.40
CA VAL A 186 17.91 26.26 -5.99
C VAL A 186 16.63 26.46 -5.19
N TYR A 187 15.65 27.22 -5.71
CA TYR A 187 14.36 27.38 -5.02
C TYR A 187 13.60 26.05 -4.89
N SER A 188 13.72 25.14 -5.86
CA SER A 188 13.12 23.81 -5.79
C SER A 188 13.75 22.94 -4.70
N GLU A 189 15.08 22.99 -4.54
CA GLU A 189 15.80 22.31 -3.45
C GLU A 189 15.48 22.91 -2.07
N MET A 190 15.23 24.23 -2.01
CA MET A 190 14.72 24.93 -0.82
C MET A 190 13.22 24.70 -0.56
N MET A 191 12.54 23.86 -1.36
CA MET A 191 11.09 23.60 -1.32
C MET A 191 10.20 24.85 -1.55
N GLN A 192 10.77 25.93 -2.10
CA GLN A 192 10.06 27.17 -2.45
C GLN A 192 9.45 27.05 -3.86
N PHE A 193 8.51 26.11 -4.01
CA PHE A 193 8.01 25.65 -5.30
C PHE A 193 7.37 26.72 -6.19
N ASP A 194 6.68 27.73 -5.65
CA ASP A 194 6.08 28.81 -6.47
C ASP A 194 7.13 29.74 -7.08
N LEU A 195 8.21 30.02 -6.35
CA LEU A 195 9.37 30.76 -6.87
C LEU A 195 10.11 29.93 -7.91
N ALA A 196 10.30 28.63 -7.64
CA ALA A 196 10.90 27.70 -8.60
C ALA A 196 10.13 27.62 -9.93
N LEU A 197 8.79 27.49 -9.88
CA LEU A 197 7.93 27.51 -11.06
C LEU A 197 8.04 28.84 -11.81
N THR A 198 7.96 29.98 -11.11
CA THR A 198 8.12 31.32 -11.72
C THR A 198 9.46 31.45 -12.46
N CYS A 199 10.54 30.95 -11.85
CA CYS A 199 11.87 30.92 -12.45
C CYS A 199 11.94 30.00 -13.69
N TYR A 200 11.39 28.79 -13.63
CA TYR A 200 11.35 27.89 -14.79
C TYR A 200 10.47 28.40 -15.94
N GLU A 201 9.33 29.03 -15.63
CA GLU A 201 8.46 29.67 -16.63
C GLU A 201 9.19 30.82 -17.33
N LYS A 202 9.96 31.63 -16.59
CA LYS A 202 10.83 32.65 -17.18
C LYS A 202 11.92 32.04 -18.07
N ALA A 203 12.62 31.00 -17.61
CA ALA A 203 13.61 30.29 -18.41
C ALA A 203 13.02 29.71 -19.71
N ALA A 204 11.79 29.17 -19.65
CA ALA A 204 11.07 28.63 -20.80
C ALA A 204 10.48 29.71 -21.72
N LEU A 205 10.16 30.91 -21.21
CA LEU A 205 9.73 32.06 -22.00
C LEU A 205 10.89 32.59 -22.86
N GLU A 206 12.05 32.82 -22.24
CA GLU A 206 13.25 33.31 -22.94
C GLU A 206 13.86 32.24 -23.87
N ARG A 207 13.74 30.95 -23.50
CA ARG A 207 14.18 29.82 -24.33
C ARG A 207 13.08 28.74 -24.45
N PRO A 208 12.15 28.86 -25.42
CA PRO A 208 11.05 27.90 -25.61
C PRO A 208 11.42 26.45 -25.94
N LEU A 209 12.71 26.18 -26.20
CA LEU A 209 13.29 24.85 -26.44
C LEU A 209 14.13 24.34 -25.26
N TYR A 210 13.90 24.84 -24.04
CA TYR A 210 14.64 24.43 -22.84
C TYR A 210 13.94 23.24 -22.15
N ALA A 211 14.24 22.02 -22.60
CA ALA A 211 13.52 20.81 -22.18
C ALA A 211 13.59 20.55 -20.66
N GLU A 212 14.75 20.81 -20.05
CA GLU A 212 15.03 20.63 -18.63
C GLU A 212 14.10 21.46 -17.74
N ALA A 213 13.78 22.70 -18.15
CA ALA A 213 12.85 23.57 -17.42
C ALA A 213 11.45 22.94 -17.36
N TYR A 214 10.93 22.48 -18.50
CA TYR A 214 9.65 21.77 -18.55
C TYR A 214 9.66 20.46 -17.74
N CYS A 215 10.78 19.71 -17.76
CA CYS A 215 10.91 18.49 -16.94
C CYS A 215 10.81 18.81 -15.44
N ASN A 216 11.56 19.81 -14.96
CA ASN A 216 11.54 20.21 -13.55
C ASN A 216 10.21 20.83 -13.12
N MET A 217 9.54 21.62 -13.98
CA MET A 217 8.15 22.06 -13.73
C MET A 217 7.21 20.87 -13.55
N GLY A 218 7.31 19.85 -14.41
CA GLY A 218 6.52 18.64 -14.30
C GLY A 218 6.74 17.88 -12.99
N VAL A 219 7.98 17.86 -12.48
CA VAL A 219 8.32 17.26 -11.18
C VAL A 219 7.60 18.00 -10.04
N ILE A 220 7.60 19.34 -10.06
CA ILE A 220 6.91 20.14 -9.05
C ILE A 220 5.38 19.90 -9.10
N TYR A 221 4.77 19.97 -10.28
CA TYR A 221 3.33 19.72 -10.44
C TYR A 221 2.95 18.30 -9.99
N LYS A 222 3.77 17.28 -10.28
CA LYS A 222 3.56 15.91 -9.79
C LYS A 222 3.57 15.86 -8.26
N ASN A 223 4.56 16.50 -7.63
CA ASN A 223 4.70 16.54 -6.18
C ASN A 223 3.57 17.32 -5.48
N ARG A 224 2.86 18.21 -6.20
CA ARG A 224 1.62 18.88 -5.75
C ARG A 224 0.34 18.05 -5.96
N GLY A 225 0.42 16.93 -6.68
CA GLY A 225 -0.75 16.14 -7.09
C GLY A 225 -1.48 16.69 -8.32
N GLU A 226 -0.91 17.69 -8.99
CA GLU A 226 -1.43 18.31 -10.22
C GLU A 226 -0.99 17.50 -11.46
N LEU A 227 -1.43 16.24 -11.51
CA LEU A 227 -0.93 15.23 -12.45
C LEU A 227 -1.13 15.61 -13.92
N GLU A 228 -2.27 16.22 -14.25
CA GLU A 228 -2.61 16.66 -15.60
C GLU A 228 -1.66 17.78 -16.09
N ALA A 229 -1.29 18.71 -15.20
CA ALA A 229 -0.30 19.76 -15.48
C ALA A 229 1.13 19.18 -15.61
N ALA A 230 1.47 18.21 -14.75
CA ALA A 230 2.74 17.48 -14.83
C ALA A 230 2.90 16.75 -16.17
N ILE A 231 1.86 16.04 -16.62
CA ILE A 231 1.82 15.35 -17.92
C ILE A 231 2.01 16.36 -19.07
N ALA A 232 1.31 17.50 -19.06
CA ALA A 232 1.48 18.52 -20.09
C ALA A 232 2.93 19.06 -20.17
N CYS A 233 3.59 19.25 -19.01
CA CYS A 233 4.99 19.64 -18.94
C CYS A 233 5.92 18.55 -19.51
N TYR A 234 5.69 17.27 -19.18
CA TYR A 234 6.49 16.17 -19.73
C TYR A 234 6.23 15.94 -21.22
N GLU A 235 4.99 16.08 -21.73
CA GLU A 235 4.71 16.03 -23.17
C GLU A 235 5.44 17.16 -23.91
N ARG A 236 5.52 18.36 -23.32
CA ARG A 236 6.29 19.49 -23.88
C ARG A 236 7.78 19.21 -23.89
N CYS A 237 8.34 18.69 -22.79
CA CYS A 237 9.73 18.25 -22.69
C CYS A 237 10.08 17.19 -23.76
N LEU A 238 9.26 16.16 -23.90
CA LEU A 238 9.48 15.06 -24.84
C LEU A 238 9.23 15.45 -26.31
N THR A 239 8.44 16.50 -26.57
CA THR A 239 8.34 17.11 -27.91
C THR A 239 9.64 17.79 -28.31
N ILE A 240 10.35 18.42 -27.36
CA ILE A 240 11.63 19.10 -27.59
C ILE A 240 12.79 18.10 -27.64
N SER A 241 12.80 17.13 -26.72
CA SER A 241 13.82 16.09 -26.61
C SER A 241 13.17 14.70 -26.42
N PRO A 242 12.87 13.97 -27.52
CA PRO A 242 12.20 12.67 -27.45
C PRO A 242 12.95 11.57 -26.69
N ASN A 243 14.26 11.73 -26.49
CA ASN A 243 15.13 10.79 -25.79
C ASN A 243 15.45 11.21 -24.35
N PHE A 244 14.64 12.10 -23.76
CA PHE A 244 14.81 12.53 -22.36
C PHE A 244 14.27 11.45 -21.40
N GLU A 245 15.09 10.43 -21.11
CA GLU A 245 14.68 9.25 -20.32
C GLU A 245 14.09 9.58 -18.95
N ILE A 246 14.60 10.61 -18.26
CA ILE A 246 14.06 11.04 -16.95
C ILE A 246 12.64 11.59 -17.09
N ALA A 247 12.33 12.33 -18.17
CA ALA A 247 10.97 12.77 -18.46
C ALA A 247 10.05 11.61 -18.85
N LYS A 248 10.55 10.58 -19.56
CA LYS A 248 9.77 9.34 -19.84
C LYS A 248 9.43 8.58 -18.56
N ASN A 249 10.39 8.42 -17.64
CA ASN A 249 10.16 7.76 -16.36
C ASN A 249 9.16 8.53 -15.50
N ASN A 250 9.33 9.85 -15.36
CA ASN A 250 8.41 10.68 -14.59
C ASN A 250 7.00 10.75 -15.22
N MET A 251 6.91 10.72 -16.56
CA MET A 251 5.65 10.57 -17.30
C MET A 251 4.94 9.25 -16.97
N ALA A 252 5.68 8.13 -16.94
CA ALA A 252 5.10 6.82 -16.61
C ALA A 252 4.56 6.78 -15.17
N ILE A 253 5.24 7.41 -14.21
CA ILE A 253 4.76 7.56 -12.83
C ILE A 253 3.47 8.40 -12.81
N ALA A 254 3.49 9.62 -13.36
CA ALA A 254 2.34 10.53 -13.34
C ALA A 254 1.09 9.95 -14.05
N LEU A 255 1.27 9.20 -15.15
CA LEU A 255 0.19 8.48 -15.82
C LEU A 255 -0.37 7.32 -14.97
N THR A 256 0.47 6.67 -14.17
CA THR A 256 0.05 5.58 -13.27
C THR A 256 -0.72 6.12 -12.07
N ASP A 257 -0.27 7.24 -11.50
CA ASP A 257 -0.99 7.96 -10.44
C ASP A 257 -2.37 8.42 -10.94
N LEU A 258 -2.43 8.99 -12.14
CA LEU A 258 -3.69 9.47 -12.75
C LEU A 258 -4.63 8.32 -13.09
N GLY A 259 -4.11 7.22 -13.64
CA GLY A 259 -4.89 6.00 -13.88
C GLY A 259 -5.50 5.43 -12.60
N THR A 260 -4.77 5.51 -11.48
CA THR A 260 -5.22 5.06 -10.16
C THR A 260 -6.32 5.94 -9.60
N LYS A 261 -6.18 7.28 -9.69
CA LYS A 261 -7.22 8.25 -9.33
C LYS A 261 -8.53 7.98 -10.09
N VAL A 262 -8.45 7.89 -11.43
CA VAL A 262 -9.63 7.67 -12.30
C VAL A 262 -10.29 6.30 -12.07
N LYS A 263 -9.50 5.25 -11.80
CA LYS A 263 -10.02 3.93 -11.40
C LYS A 263 -10.82 4.00 -10.09
N ILE A 264 -10.33 4.75 -9.09
CA ILE A 264 -11.00 4.94 -7.80
C ILE A 264 -12.28 5.76 -7.94
N GLU A 265 -12.31 6.74 -8.85
CA GLU A 265 -13.50 7.53 -9.20
C GLU A 265 -14.56 6.70 -9.95
N GLY A 266 -14.21 5.50 -10.43
CA GLY A 266 -15.13 4.49 -10.96
C GLY A 266 -14.93 4.11 -12.43
N ASP A 267 -14.10 4.83 -13.19
CA ASP A 267 -13.81 4.49 -14.59
C ASP A 267 -12.56 3.60 -14.71
N ILE A 268 -12.78 2.30 -14.47
CA ILE A 268 -11.73 1.28 -14.55
C ILE A 268 -11.15 1.18 -15.99
N ASN A 269 -11.96 1.40 -17.03
CA ASN A 269 -11.49 1.31 -18.42
C ASN A 269 -10.52 2.42 -18.77
N GLN A 270 -10.83 3.66 -18.34
CA GLN A 270 -9.94 4.79 -18.53
C GLN A 270 -8.68 4.66 -17.67
N GLY A 271 -8.77 4.12 -16.45
CA GLY A 271 -7.60 3.73 -15.64
C GLY A 271 -6.66 2.76 -16.38
N VAL A 272 -7.22 1.69 -16.96
CA VAL A 272 -6.48 0.72 -17.80
C VAL A 272 -5.82 1.38 -19.01
N ALA A 273 -6.46 2.37 -19.64
CA ALA A 273 -5.89 3.13 -20.75
C ALA A 273 -4.66 3.96 -20.31
N TYR A 274 -4.74 4.62 -19.15
CA TYR A 274 -3.61 5.37 -18.60
C TYR A 274 -2.43 4.47 -18.20
N TYR A 275 -2.65 3.33 -17.54
CA TYR A 275 -1.56 2.40 -17.22
C TYR A 275 -0.87 1.85 -18.48
N LYS A 276 -1.63 1.57 -19.55
CA LYS A 276 -1.06 1.19 -20.86
C LYS A 276 -0.25 2.33 -21.49
N LYS A 277 -0.70 3.58 -21.39
CA LYS A 277 0.08 4.75 -21.83
C LYS A 277 1.36 4.90 -20.99
N ALA A 278 1.32 4.61 -19.69
CA ALA A 278 2.50 4.60 -18.81
C ALA A 278 3.57 3.60 -19.29
N LEU A 279 3.16 2.36 -19.59
CA LEU A 279 4.05 1.31 -20.09
C LEU A 279 4.62 1.59 -21.50
N PHE A 280 4.05 2.52 -22.26
CA PHE A 280 4.67 3.00 -23.50
C PHE A 280 5.92 3.87 -23.24
N TYR A 281 5.95 4.63 -22.13
CA TYR A 281 7.10 5.45 -21.76
C TYR A 281 8.14 4.68 -20.92
N ASN A 282 7.69 3.79 -20.03
CA ASN A 282 8.56 2.88 -19.28
C ASN A 282 7.97 1.46 -19.29
N TRP A 283 8.46 0.63 -20.21
CA TRP A 283 7.95 -0.71 -20.48
C TRP A 283 8.24 -1.74 -19.38
N HIS A 284 9.14 -1.45 -18.44
CA HIS A 284 9.51 -2.30 -17.32
C HIS A 284 9.05 -1.71 -15.97
N TYR A 285 8.06 -0.82 -15.98
CA TYR A 285 7.56 -0.20 -14.75
C TYR A 285 6.59 -1.12 -14.00
N ALA A 286 7.10 -1.77 -12.94
CA ALA A 286 6.39 -2.81 -12.20
C ALA A 286 5.06 -2.32 -11.57
N ASP A 287 4.99 -1.08 -11.07
CA ASP A 287 3.79 -0.58 -10.39
C ASP A 287 2.62 -0.39 -11.37
N ALA A 288 2.90 0.07 -12.59
CA ALA A 288 1.90 0.13 -13.66
C ALA A 288 1.40 -1.26 -14.07
N MET A 289 2.27 -2.27 -14.05
CA MET A 289 1.88 -3.67 -14.28
C MET A 289 1.02 -4.21 -13.14
N TYR A 290 1.43 -4.00 -11.89
CA TYR A 290 0.64 -4.39 -10.72
C TYR A 290 -0.77 -3.76 -10.75
N ASN A 291 -0.85 -2.46 -11.02
CA ASN A 291 -2.11 -1.73 -11.10
C ASN A 291 -2.99 -2.17 -12.28
N LEU A 292 -2.41 -2.57 -13.41
CA LEU A 292 -3.14 -3.28 -14.47
C LEU A 292 -3.69 -4.63 -13.99
N GLY A 293 -2.89 -5.39 -13.24
CA GLY A 293 -3.32 -6.65 -12.63
C GLY A 293 -4.55 -6.46 -11.72
N VAL A 294 -4.53 -5.43 -10.87
CA VAL A 294 -5.65 -5.03 -10.00
C VAL A 294 -6.88 -4.66 -10.84
N ALA A 295 -6.73 -3.78 -11.83
CA ALA A 295 -7.83 -3.32 -12.66
C ALA A 295 -8.49 -4.48 -13.45
N TYR A 296 -7.72 -5.39 -14.04
CA TYR A 296 -8.28 -6.57 -14.68
C TYR A 296 -8.94 -7.55 -13.70
N GLY A 297 -8.42 -7.66 -12.47
CA GLY A 297 -9.05 -8.43 -11.39
C GLY A 297 -10.43 -7.88 -11.01
N GLU A 298 -10.56 -6.55 -10.89
CA GLU A 298 -11.84 -5.87 -10.65
C GLU A 298 -12.83 -6.04 -11.82
N MET A 299 -12.34 -6.11 -13.05
CA MET A 299 -13.11 -6.46 -14.26
C MET A 299 -13.43 -7.96 -14.38
N LEU A 300 -13.03 -8.79 -13.41
CA LEU A 300 -13.12 -10.27 -13.43
C LEU A 300 -12.37 -10.94 -14.59
N ASN A 301 -11.47 -10.22 -15.27
CA ASN A 301 -10.57 -10.74 -16.29
C ASN A 301 -9.31 -11.31 -15.64
N PHE A 302 -9.51 -12.41 -14.91
CA PHE A 302 -8.46 -13.04 -14.11
C PHE A 302 -7.26 -13.55 -14.91
N GLU A 303 -7.41 -13.86 -16.21
CA GLU A 303 -6.30 -14.27 -17.07
C GLU A 303 -5.33 -13.11 -17.30
N MET A 304 -5.85 -11.93 -17.67
CA MET A 304 -5.02 -10.73 -17.78
C MET A 304 -4.48 -10.26 -16.43
N ALA A 305 -5.24 -10.45 -15.34
CA ALA A 305 -4.77 -10.15 -13.99
C ALA A 305 -3.53 -10.98 -13.62
N ILE A 306 -3.58 -12.29 -13.84
CA ILE A 306 -2.44 -13.22 -13.64
C ILE A 306 -1.21 -12.76 -14.44
N VAL A 307 -1.36 -12.51 -15.75
CA VAL A 307 -0.26 -12.08 -16.62
C VAL A 307 0.40 -10.81 -16.09
N PHE A 308 -0.39 -9.80 -15.70
CA PHE A 308 0.16 -8.54 -15.22
C PHE A 308 0.76 -8.62 -13.81
N TYR A 309 0.27 -9.48 -12.92
CA TYR A 309 0.94 -9.78 -11.64
C TYR A 309 2.25 -10.56 -11.83
N GLU A 310 2.28 -11.55 -12.72
CA GLU A 310 3.50 -12.31 -13.04
C GLU A 310 4.57 -11.42 -13.69
N LEU A 311 4.18 -10.48 -14.55
CA LEU A 311 5.06 -9.44 -15.09
C LEU A 311 5.55 -8.46 -14.00
N ALA A 312 4.67 -7.99 -13.12
CA ALA A 312 5.07 -7.14 -11.99
C ALA A 312 6.12 -7.83 -11.10
N LEU A 313 5.95 -9.14 -10.83
CA LEU A 313 6.88 -9.99 -10.07
C LEU A 313 8.16 -10.38 -10.83
N HIS A 314 8.20 -10.16 -12.14
CA HIS A 314 9.40 -10.31 -12.95
C HIS A 314 10.31 -9.09 -12.78
N PHE A 315 9.77 -7.87 -12.93
CA PHE A 315 10.54 -6.63 -12.83
C PHE A 315 10.73 -6.13 -11.38
N ASN A 316 9.78 -6.38 -10.49
CA ASN A 316 9.92 -6.21 -9.04
C ASN A 316 9.64 -7.54 -8.31
N PRO A 317 10.65 -8.41 -8.15
CA PRO A 317 10.51 -9.66 -7.41
C PRO A 317 10.00 -9.52 -5.96
N ARG A 318 10.07 -8.33 -5.33
CA ARG A 318 9.66 -8.12 -3.94
C ARG A 318 8.26 -7.53 -3.78
N CYS A 319 7.47 -7.40 -4.85
CA CYS A 319 6.08 -6.92 -4.78
C CYS A 319 5.17 -7.96 -4.07
N ALA A 320 5.08 -7.85 -2.75
CA ALA A 320 4.27 -8.75 -1.91
C ALA A 320 2.77 -8.69 -2.27
N GLU A 321 2.31 -7.53 -2.73
CA GLU A 321 0.94 -7.26 -3.14
C GLU A 321 0.55 -8.09 -4.38
N ALA A 322 1.45 -8.16 -5.37
CA ALA A 322 1.27 -9.00 -6.55
C ALA A 322 1.26 -10.49 -6.19
N CYS A 323 2.20 -10.96 -5.35
CA CYS A 323 2.20 -12.35 -4.85
C CYS A 323 0.90 -12.70 -4.10
N ASN A 324 0.40 -11.80 -3.25
CA ASN A 324 -0.83 -12.02 -2.50
C ASN A 324 -2.05 -12.13 -3.43
N ASN A 325 -2.24 -11.16 -4.33
CA ASN A 325 -3.39 -11.15 -5.23
C ASN A 325 -3.36 -12.33 -6.20
N LEU A 326 -2.17 -12.71 -6.69
CA LEU A 326 -1.97 -13.88 -7.53
C LEU A 326 -2.29 -15.19 -6.79
N GLY A 327 -1.82 -15.33 -5.55
CA GLY A 327 -2.12 -16.49 -4.70
C GLY A 327 -3.60 -16.61 -4.32
N VAL A 328 -4.31 -15.49 -4.13
CA VAL A 328 -5.78 -15.49 -3.94
C VAL A 328 -6.48 -16.00 -5.20
N ILE A 329 -6.13 -15.48 -6.38
CA ILE A 329 -6.71 -15.94 -7.66
C ILE A 329 -6.45 -17.43 -7.91
N TYR A 330 -5.25 -17.94 -7.61
CA TYR A 330 -4.96 -19.37 -7.74
C TYR A 330 -5.74 -20.23 -6.72
N LYS A 331 -5.90 -19.76 -5.47
CA LYS A 331 -6.70 -20.43 -4.43
C LYS A 331 -8.19 -20.50 -4.81
N ASP A 332 -8.76 -19.39 -5.30
CA ASP A 332 -10.17 -19.31 -5.71
C ASP A 332 -10.45 -20.09 -7.02
N ARG A 333 -9.39 -20.50 -7.75
CA ARG A 333 -9.44 -21.40 -8.91
C ARG A 333 -9.05 -22.85 -8.60
N ASP A 334 -9.00 -23.23 -7.31
CA ASP A 334 -8.63 -24.57 -6.80
C ASP A 334 -7.23 -25.05 -7.24
N ASN A 335 -6.35 -24.14 -7.67
CA ASN A 335 -4.96 -24.43 -8.00
C ASN A 335 -4.08 -24.18 -6.77
N LEU A 336 -4.25 -25.07 -5.78
CA LEU A 336 -3.64 -24.95 -4.47
C LEU A 336 -2.10 -24.98 -4.53
N ASP A 337 -1.51 -25.76 -5.44
CA ASP A 337 -0.06 -25.84 -5.62
C ASP A 337 0.55 -24.49 -6.04
N LYS A 338 -0.04 -23.82 -7.04
CA LYS A 338 0.42 -22.49 -7.47
C LYS A 338 0.14 -21.41 -6.42
N ALA A 339 -0.97 -21.51 -5.69
CA ALA A 339 -1.23 -20.61 -4.56
C ALA A 339 -0.13 -20.72 -3.50
N VAL A 340 0.27 -21.96 -3.16
CA VAL A 340 1.38 -22.24 -2.25
C VAL A 340 2.71 -21.72 -2.80
N GLU A 341 3.01 -21.89 -4.09
CA GLU A 341 4.21 -21.34 -4.72
C GLU A 341 4.28 -19.81 -4.59
N CYS A 342 3.16 -19.10 -4.84
CA CYS A 342 3.06 -17.64 -4.69
C CYS A 342 3.32 -17.17 -3.25
N TYR A 343 2.96 -17.98 -2.25
CA TYR A 343 3.18 -17.67 -0.83
C TYR A 343 4.53 -18.17 -0.29
N GLN A 344 5.19 -19.10 -0.98
CA GLN A 344 6.55 -19.55 -0.70
C GLN A 344 7.59 -18.64 -1.37
N GLY A 345 7.27 -18.07 -2.52
CA GLY A 345 8.15 -17.22 -3.32
C GLY A 345 8.14 -15.75 -2.91
N LYS A 346 9.33 -15.23 -2.57
CA LYS A 346 9.73 -13.81 -2.63
C LYS A 346 9.01 -12.78 -1.73
N MET A 347 8.00 -13.16 -0.94
CA MET A 347 7.41 -12.29 0.09
C MET A 347 8.31 -12.20 1.34
N ASP A 348 8.17 -11.11 2.11
CA ASP A 348 8.80 -10.99 3.43
C ASP A 348 8.37 -12.12 4.38
N ALA A 349 9.30 -12.54 5.25
CA ALA A 349 9.18 -13.77 6.03
C ALA A 349 7.91 -13.81 6.91
N ALA A 350 7.52 -12.68 7.52
CA ALA A 350 6.31 -12.59 8.33
C ALA A 350 5.03 -12.77 7.49
N SER A 351 4.90 -12.04 6.37
CA SER A 351 3.75 -12.14 5.46
C SER A 351 3.62 -13.54 4.85
N SER A 352 4.74 -14.15 4.44
CA SER A 352 4.77 -15.55 3.99
C SER A 352 4.27 -16.53 5.08
N MET A 353 4.63 -16.32 6.34
CA MET A 353 4.17 -17.17 7.46
C MET A 353 2.68 -17.00 7.76
N ILE A 354 2.16 -15.76 7.78
CA ILE A 354 0.71 -15.51 7.96
C ILE A 354 -0.09 -16.22 6.87
N GLN A 355 0.35 -16.10 5.62
CA GLN A 355 -0.40 -16.64 4.48
C GLN A 355 -0.32 -18.17 4.40
N LYS A 356 0.83 -18.77 4.75
CA LYS A 356 0.96 -20.22 5.00
C LYS A 356 0.00 -20.70 6.08
N ALA A 357 -0.15 -19.95 7.17
CA ALA A 357 -1.04 -20.30 8.27
C ALA A 357 -2.53 -20.18 7.89
N ILE A 358 -2.91 -19.15 7.12
CA ILE A 358 -4.27 -18.99 6.58
C ILE A 358 -4.59 -20.15 5.62
N PHE A 359 -3.67 -20.50 4.73
CA PHE A 359 -3.82 -21.65 3.82
C PHE A 359 -3.95 -22.96 4.61
N ALA A 360 -3.08 -23.21 5.59
CA ALA A 360 -3.12 -24.39 6.44
C ALA A 360 -4.44 -24.53 7.23
N ASN A 361 -4.99 -23.42 7.74
CA ASN A 361 -6.32 -23.41 8.36
C ASN A 361 -7.46 -23.77 7.39
N SER A 362 -7.25 -23.67 6.07
CA SER A 362 -8.29 -23.87 5.06
C SER A 362 -8.25 -25.24 4.36
N THR A 363 -7.14 -25.98 4.42
CA THR A 363 -6.92 -27.14 3.54
C THR A 363 -7.01 -28.53 4.18
N ASP A 364 -6.80 -28.70 5.49
CA ASP A 364 -7.16 -29.95 6.18
C ASP A 364 -7.03 -29.84 7.71
N ALA A 365 -7.81 -30.64 8.46
CA ALA A 365 -7.82 -30.58 9.92
C ALA A 365 -6.52 -31.06 10.61
N GLY A 366 -5.63 -31.75 9.89
CA GLY A 366 -4.27 -32.05 10.35
C GLY A 366 -3.32 -30.83 10.29
N SER A 367 -3.71 -29.77 9.60
CA SER A 367 -2.87 -28.61 9.27
C SER A 367 -3.07 -27.42 10.22
N ILE A 368 -4.12 -27.43 11.05
CA ILE A 368 -4.41 -26.37 12.03
C ILE A 368 -3.28 -26.19 13.06
N THR A 369 -2.69 -27.30 13.55
CA THR A 369 -1.52 -27.24 14.44
C THR A 369 -0.33 -26.55 13.77
N SER A 370 -0.11 -26.80 12.47
CA SER A 370 0.92 -26.13 11.66
C SER A 370 0.59 -24.64 11.45
N ALA A 371 -0.69 -24.29 11.30
CA ALA A 371 -1.14 -22.90 11.22
C ALA A 371 -0.86 -22.15 12.53
N VAL A 372 -1.22 -22.73 13.69
CA VAL A 372 -0.92 -22.16 15.02
C VAL A 372 0.59 -21.92 15.17
N GLN A 373 1.44 -22.90 14.85
CA GLN A 373 2.90 -22.74 14.90
C GLN A 373 3.42 -21.64 13.95
N ALA A 374 2.82 -21.48 12.77
CA ALA A 374 3.20 -20.44 11.82
C ALA A 374 2.76 -19.04 12.28
N TYR A 375 1.57 -18.89 12.88
CA TYR A 375 1.18 -17.64 13.55
C TYR A 375 2.08 -17.34 14.75
N GLU A 376 2.49 -18.33 15.55
CA GLU A 376 3.41 -18.13 16.67
C GLU A 376 4.79 -17.64 16.20
N LYS A 377 5.34 -18.20 15.12
CA LYS A 377 6.58 -17.70 14.51
C LYS A 377 6.41 -16.29 13.95
N CYS A 378 5.25 -15.95 13.38
CA CYS A 378 4.96 -14.57 12.99
C CYS A 378 4.95 -13.63 14.21
N LEU A 379 4.32 -14.02 15.32
CA LEU A 379 4.26 -13.25 16.57
C LEU A 379 5.62 -13.16 17.32
N GLN A 380 6.62 -13.97 16.94
CA GLN A 380 8.00 -13.81 17.38
C GLN A 380 8.75 -12.73 16.58
N ILE A 381 8.31 -12.44 15.34
CA ILE A 381 8.89 -11.41 14.47
C ILE A 381 8.17 -10.06 14.69
N ASP A 382 6.84 -10.08 14.66
CA ASP A 382 5.95 -8.95 14.92
C ASP A 382 4.94 -9.34 16.02
N PRO A 383 5.26 -9.04 17.30
CA PRO A 383 4.37 -9.33 18.42
C PRO A 383 3.01 -8.64 18.37
N ASP A 384 2.89 -7.52 17.66
CA ASP A 384 1.65 -6.73 17.58
C ASP A 384 0.87 -7.03 16.27
N SER A 385 1.28 -8.05 15.50
CA SER A 385 0.64 -8.50 14.27
C SER A 385 -0.80 -8.97 14.51
N ARG A 386 -1.77 -8.06 14.32
CA ARG A 386 -3.19 -8.32 14.60
C ARG A 386 -3.74 -9.55 13.87
N ASN A 387 -3.39 -9.70 12.60
CA ASN A 387 -3.82 -10.83 11.77
C ASN A 387 -3.28 -12.16 12.29
N ALA A 388 -2.00 -12.22 12.70
CA ALA A 388 -1.44 -13.45 13.25
C ALA A 388 -2.05 -13.80 14.62
N GLY A 389 -2.20 -12.81 15.51
CA GLY A 389 -2.74 -13.04 16.86
C GLY A 389 -4.20 -13.47 16.87
N GLN A 390 -5.09 -12.75 16.16
CA GLN A 390 -6.51 -13.11 16.14
C GLN A 390 -6.76 -14.46 15.45
N ASN A 391 -6.07 -14.75 14.35
CA ASN A 391 -6.20 -16.04 13.66
C ASN A 391 -5.60 -17.20 14.45
N ARG A 392 -4.53 -16.96 15.23
CA ARG A 392 -4.02 -17.93 16.21
C ARG A 392 -5.08 -18.24 17.26
N LEU A 393 -5.68 -17.22 17.89
CA LEU A 393 -6.72 -17.42 18.91
C LEU A 393 -7.92 -18.20 18.36
N LEU A 394 -8.41 -17.84 17.17
CA LEU A 394 -9.46 -18.59 16.50
C LEU A 394 -9.04 -20.05 16.24
N ALA A 395 -7.83 -20.28 15.72
CA ALA A 395 -7.32 -21.62 15.41
C ALA A 395 -7.18 -22.53 16.63
N LEU A 396 -6.78 -22.00 17.80
CA LEU A 396 -6.66 -22.79 19.03
C LEU A 396 -8.00 -23.41 19.47
N ASN A 397 -9.14 -22.77 19.19
CA ASN A 397 -10.47 -23.32 19.52
C ASN A 397 -10.79 -24.65 18.78
N TYR A 398 -10.05 -25.03 17.74
CA TYR A 398 -10.26 -26.30 17.04
C TYR A 398 -9.41 -27.46 17.60
N ILE A 399 -8.33 -27.17 18.35
CA ILE A 399 -7.32 -28.18 18.73
C ILE A 399 -7.13 -28.36 20.25
N ASP A 400 -7.41 -27.35 21.07
CA ASP A 400 -7.18 -27.35 22.52
C ASP A 400 -8.39 -27.93 23.31
N GLU A 401 -8.77 -29.19 23.04
CA GLU A 401 -9.82 -29.88 23.82
C GLU A 401 -9.28 -30.26 25.22
N GLY A 402 -9.80 -29.63 26.28
CA GLY A 402 -9.44 -29.93 27.68
C GLY A 402 -8.20 -29.19 28.20
N SER A 403 -7.70 -28.21 27.46
CA SER A 403 -6.58 -27.32 27.85
C SER A 403 -7.03 -25.87 28.07
N ASP A 404 -8.29 -25.68 28.47
CA ASP A 404 -9.03 -24.42 28.60
C ASP A 404 -8.24 -23.28 29.29
N ASP A 405 -7.41 -23.61 30.29
CA ASP A 405 -6.54 -22.65 30.96
C ASP A 405 -5.47 -22.03 30.04
N LYS A 406 -4.87 -22.81 29.13
CA LYS A 406 -3.92 -22.29 28.14
C LYS A 406 -4.63 -21.38 27.15
N LEU A 407 -5.81 -21.79 26.68
CA LEU A 407 -6.63 -21.02 25.75
C LEU A 407 -7.07 -19.69 26.39
N TYR A 408 -7.52 -19.71 27.64
CA TYR A 408 -7.87 -18.53 28.40
C TYR A 408 -6.67 -17.57 28.58
N GLN A 409 -5.50 -18.07 28.97
CA GLN A 409 -4.31 -17.20 29.12
C GLN A 409 -3.85 -16.62 27.77
N ALA A 410 -3.93 -17.38 26.68
CA ALA A 410 -3.63 -16.87 25.34
C ALA A 410 -4.52 -15.67 24.97
N HIS A 411 -5.82 -15.74 25.27
CA HIS A 411 -6.74 -14.62 25.08
C HIS A 411 -6.43 -13.45 26.03
N ARG A 412 -6.22 -13.70 27.32
CA ARG A 412 -5.92 -12.67 28.34
C ARG A 412 -4.66 -11.87 27.99
N GLU A 413 -3.58 -12.56 27.60
CA GLU A 413 -2.33 -11.90 27.20
C GLU A 413 -2.46 -11.11 25.89
N TRP A 414 -3.27 -11.60 24.95
CA TRP A 414 -3.59 -10.85 23.74
C TRP A 414 -4.42 -9.59 24.03
N GLY A 415 -5.42 -9.68 24.91
CA GLY A 415 -6.22 -8.55 25.35
C GLY A 415 -5.42 -7.49 26.10
N LYS A 416 -4.40 -7.88 26.88
CA LYS A 416 -3.43 -6.94 27.48
C LYS A 416 -2.65 -6.14 26.43
N ARG A 417 -2.29 -6.73 25.28
CA ARG A 417 -1.60 -5.99 24.18
C ARG A 417 -2.50 -4.90 23.61
N PHE A 418 -3.79 -5.18 23.44
CA PHE A 418 -4.77 -4.16 23.04
C PHE A 418 -4.84 -2.98 24.04
N LEU A 419 -4.70 -3.23 25.36
CA LEU A 419 -4.64 -2.13 26.33
C LEU A 419 -3.43 -1.20 26.16
N LYS A 420 -2.34 -1.68 25.57
CA LYS A 420 -1.12 -0.88 25.31
C LYS A 420 -1.24 -0.05 24.04
N LEU A 421 -1.91 -0.56 23.01
CA LEU A 421 -2.02 0.06 21.67
C LEU A 421 -3.15 1.11 21.57
N TYR A 422 -4.17 0.95 22.41
CA TYR A 422 -5.36 1.80 22.47
C TYR A 422 -5.45 2.48 23.85
N PRO A 423 -5.43 3.82 23.93
CA PRO A 423 -5.67 4.55 25.18
C PRO A 423 -7.15 4.54 25.56
N GLN A 424 -7.44 4.37 26.86
CA GLN A 424 -8.79 4.08 27.33
C GLN A 424 -9.49 5.31 27.93
N TYR A 425 -10.78 5.45 27.68
CA TYR A 425 -11.63 6.41 28.36
C TYR A 425 -11.99 5.92 29.77
N THR A 426 -11.90 6.83 30.75
CA THR A 426 -12.17 6.57 32.18
C THR A 426 -13.40 7.30 32.71
N SER A 427 -14.04 8.15 31.90
CA SER A 427 -15.21 8.96 32.27
C SER A 427 -16.21 9.08 31.11
N TRP A 428 -17.49 9.22 31.44
CA TRP A 428 -18.59 9.27 30.48
C TRP A 428 -19.66 10.26 30.94
N ASP A 429 -20.15 11.08 30.01
CA ASP A 429 -21.18 12.11 30.27
C ASP A 429 -22.61 11.53 30.26
N ASN A 430 -22.74 10.20 30.12
CA ASN A 430 -24.00 9.48 30.11
C ASN A 430 -24.69 9.59 31.49
N PRO A 431 -25.91 10.17 31.60
CA PRO A 431 -26.54 10.39 32.89
C PRO A 431 -26.94 9.07 33.56
N LYS A 432 -26.44 8.82 34.78
CA LYS A 432 -26.72 7.63 35.60
C LYS A 432 -28.13 7.67 36.20
N VAL A 433 -29.13 7.37 35.36
CA VAL A 433 -30.54 7.24 35.74
C VAL A 433 -31.00 5.83 35.37
N ALA A 434 -31.47 5.04 36.33
CA ALA A 434 -31.75 3.61 36.15
C ALA A 434 -32.78 3.29 35.05
N ASP A 435 -33.85 4.08 34.96
CA ASP A 435 -35.05 3.75 34.18
C ASP A 435 -35.30 4.68 32.98
N ARG A 436 -34.30 5.47 32.56
CA ARG A 436 -34.40 6.26 31.32
C ARG A 436 -34.28 5.38 30.06
N PRO A 437 -34.71 5.86 28.88
CA PRO A 437 -34.31 5.26 27.61
C PRO A 437 -32.79 5.12 27.48
N LEU A 438 -32.34 3.99 26.94
CA LEU A 438 -30.93 3.66 26.72
C LEU A 438 -30.57 3.79 25.24
N VAL A 439 -29.32 4.13 24.95
CA VAL A 439 -28.74 4.09 23.61
C VAL A 439 -27.88 2.83 23.49
N ILE A 440 -28.30 1.91 22.62
CA ILE A 440 -27.61 0.63 22.37
C ILE A 440 -26.84 0.74 21.05
N GLY A 441 -25.52 0.64 21.12
CA GLY A 441 -24.64 0.61 19.96
C GLY A 441 -24.30 -0.81 19.56
N TYR A 442 -24.45 -1.18 18.28
CA TYR A 442 -24.00 -2.46 17.75
C TYR A 442 -22.88 -2.26 16.72
N VAL A 443 -21.70 -2.85 16.95
CA VAL A 443 -20.52 -2.70 16.07
C VAL A 443 -20.09 -4.03 15.45
N SER A 444 -19.96 -4.05 14.12
CA SER A 444 -19.60 -5.25 13.35
C SER A 444 -19.27 -4.92 11.88
N PRO A 445 -18.35 -5.64 11.21
CA PRO A 445 -18.25 -5.64 9.76
C PRO A 445 -19.29 -6.55 9.06
N ASP A 446 -20.10 -7.30 9.82
CA ASP A 446 -20.82 -8.48 9.35
C ASP A 446 -22.30 -8.24 8.96
N TYR A 447 -22.70 -6.99 8.72
CA TYR A 447 -24.08 -6.62 8.33
C TYR A 447 -24.43 -6.91 6.86
N PHE A 448 -23.81 -7.91 6.24
CA PHE A 448 -24.12 -8.42 4.90
C PHE A 448 -24.61 -9.88 5.01
N THR A 449 -24.71 -10.63 3.92
CA THR A 449 -25.03 -12.06 3.96
C THR A 449 -23.88 -12.88 4.56
N HIS A 450 -23.83 -12.87 5.89
CA HIS A 450 -22.83 -13.52 6.75
C HIS A 450 -23.53 -14.25 7.92
N SER A 451 -22.82 -15.12 8.63
CA SER A 451 -23.37 -15.90 9.76
C SER A 451 -24.01 -15.03 10.85
N VAL A 452 -23.29 -14.02 11.35
CA VAL A 452 -23.75 -13.06 12.37
C VAL A 452 -25.06 -12.35 11.96
N SER A 453 -25.23 -12.08 10.66
CA SER A 453 -26.39 -11.34 10.13
C SER A 453 -27.73 -12.01 10.45
N TYR A 454 -27.76 -13.35 10.51
CA TYR A 454 -28.98 -14.10 10.82
C TYR A 454 -29.41 -13.99 12.28
N PHE A 455 -28.53 -13.52 13.17
CA PHE A 455 -28.83 -13.42 14.60
C PHE A 455 -29.05 -11.96 15.05
N ILE A 456 -28.27 -11.02 14.52
CA ILE A 456 -28.45 -9.59 14.81
C ILE A 456 -29.76 -9.01 14.21
N GLU A 457 -30.38 -9.68 13.22
CA GLU A 457 -31.66 -9.24 12.67
C GLU A 457 -32.76 -9.12 13.72
N ALA A 458 -32.82 -10.03 14.70
CA ALA A 458 -33.86 -10.04 15.72
C ALA A 458 -33.89 -8.73 16.57
N PRO A 459 -32.81 -8.34 17.29
CA PRO A 459 -32.82 -7.09 18.06
C PRO A 459 -32.96 -5.84 17.19
N LEU A 460 -32.33 -5.79 15.99
CA LEU A 460 -32.53 -4.65 15.08
C LEU A 460 -34.00 -4.50 14.67
N ALA A 461 -34.74 -5.61 14.54
CA ALA A 461 -36.16 -5.63 14.17
C ALA A 461 -37.12 -5.43 15.34
N HIS A 462 -36.85 -6.01 16.51
CA HIS A 462 -37.84 -6.16 17.58
C HIS A 462 -37.63 -5.27 18.80
N HIS A 463 -36.51 -4.53 18.90
CA HIS A 463 -36.33 -3.58 20.01
C HIS A 463 -37.48 -2.56 20.07
N ASP A 464 -37.84 -2.17 21.29
CA ASP A 464 -38.64 -0.97 21.54
C ASP A 464 -37.74 0.26 21.49
N TYR A 465 -37.67 0.91 20.33
CA TYR A 465 -36.81 2.08 20.10
C TYR A 465 -37.20 3.30 20.96
N SER A 466 -38.38 3.28 21.62
CA SER A 466 -38.78 4.29 22.61
C SER A 466 -37.94 4.20 23.89
N ASN A 467 -37.52 2.98 24.26
CA ASN A 467 -36.77 2.69 25.49
C ASN A 467 -35.33 2.21 25.22
N TYR A 468 -35.03 1.75 24.00
CA TYR A 468 -33.74 1.20 23.56
C TYR A 468 -33.42 1.74 22.15
N LYS A 469 -32.95 2.99 22.07
CA LYS A 469 -32.58 3.62 20.80
C LYS A 469 -31.35 2.93 20.22
N VAL A 470 -31.47 2.39 19.01
CA VAL A 470 -30.40 1.64 18.34
C VAL A 470 -29.49 2.55 17.52
N VAL A 471 -28.18 2.33 17.62
CA VAL A 471 -27.15 2.87 16.73
C VAL A 471 -26.34 1.71 16.15
N VAL A 472 -26.19 1.66 14.83
CA VAL A 472 -25.40 0.63 14.13
C VAL A 472 -24.12 1.24 13.58
N TYR A 473 -22.97 0.63 13.91
CA TYR A 473 -21.65 0.94 13.39
C TYR A 473 -21.22 -0.17 12.41
N SER A 474 -21.49 0.05 11.13
CA SER A 474 -21.31 -0.91 10.04
C SER A 474 -19.91 -0.84 9.42
N GLY A 475 -19.09 -1.86 9.65
CA GLY A 475 -17.77 -2.02 9.00
C GLY A 475 -17.82 -2.76 7.66
N VAL A 476 -19.00 -2.87 7.02
CA VAL A 476 -19.21 -3.63 5.78
C VAL A 476 -18.41 -3.02 4.61
N VAL A 477 -17.60 -3.84 3.95
CA VAL A 477 -16.79 -3.44 2.78
C VAL A 477 -17.64 -3.16 1.55
N LYS A 478 -18.61 -4.05 1.27
CA LYS A 478 -19.51 -3.99 0.11
C LYS A 478 -20.92 -4.38 0.57
N ALA A 479 -21.82 -3.40 0.57
CA ALA A 479 -23.21 -3.61 0.97
C ALA A 479 -23.94 -4.55 -0.01
N ASP A 480 -24.78 -5.42 0.54
CA ASP A 480 -25.68 -6.29 -0.22
C ASP A 480 -27.16 -6.00 0.10
N ALA A 481 -28.07 -6.79 -0.47
CA ALA A 481 -29.50 -6.65 -0.23
C ALA A 481 -29.88 -6.77 1.27
N LYS A 482 -29.15 -7.58 2.04
CA LYS A 482 -29.37 -7.74 3.48
C LYS A 482 -28.88 -6.51 4.26
N THR A 483 -27.72 -5.96 3.90
CA THR A 483 -27.19 -4.69 4.45
C THR A 483 -28.18 -3.55 4.26
N LEU A 484 -28.68 -3.39 3.04
CA LEU A 484 -29.65 -2.35 2.70
C LEU A 484 -30.97 -2.53 3.48
N ARG A 485 -31.44 -3.77 3.63
CA ARG A 485 -32.63 -4.11 4.42
C ARG A 485 -32.46 -3.81 5.92
N PHE A 486 -31.28 -4.04 6.50
CA PHE A 486 -31.00 -3.66 7.89
C PHE A 486 -30.94 -2.14 8.06
N LYS A 487 -30.24 -1.44 7.18
CA LYS A 487 -30.14 0.02 7.18
C LYS A 487 -31.51 0.68 7.10
N ASP A 488 -32.35 0.25 6.15
CA ASP A 488 -33.74 0.70 6.01
C ASP A 488 -34.57 0.42 7.28
N LYS A 489 -34.50 -0.80 7.84
CA LYS A 489 -35.26 -1.19 9.04
C LYS A 489 -34.89 -0.36 10.28
N VAL A 490 -33.59 -0.12 10.51
CA VAL A 490 -33.09 0.69 11.63
C VAL A 490 -33.50 2.15 11.48
N LEU A 491 -33.31 2.74 10.30
CA LEU A 491 -33.66 4.14 10.05
C LEU A 491 -35.18 4.38 10.16
N LYS A 492 -36.02 3.48 9.65
CA LYS A 492 -37.49 3.57 9.76
C LYS A 492 -38.00 3.51 11.19
N LYS A 493 -37.28 2.83 12.09
CA LYS A 493 -37.59 2.82 13.53
C LYS A 493 -37.01 4.02 14.32
N GLY A 494 -36.30 4.95 13.65
CA GLY A 494 -35.68 6.11 14.30
C GLY A 494 -34.31 5.84 14.94
N GLY A 495 -33.69 4.70 14.59
CA GLY A 495 -32.29 4.44 14.93
C GLY A 495 -31.31 5.19 14.01
N LEU A 496 -30.03 5.07 14.32
CA LEU A 496 -28.94 5.65 13.54
C LEU A 496 -28.11 4.55 12.86
N TRP A 497 -27.62 4.82 11.65
CA TRP A 497 -26.69 3.94 10.93
C TRP A 497 -25.45 4.74 10.52
N ARG A 498 -24.27 4.30 10.97
CA ARG A 498 -22.97 4.86 10.61
C ARG A 498 -22.16 3.80 9.87
N ASP A 499 -21.73 4.14 8.66
CA ASP A 499 -20.78 3.32 7.91
C ASP A 499 -19.36 3.70 8.34
N ILE A 500 -18.61 2.71 8.85
CA ILE A 500 -17.30 2.88 9.50
C ILE A 500 -16.17 2.07 8.83
N TYR A 501 -16.41 1.53 7.64
CA TYR A 501 -15.36 0.87 6.86
C TYR A 501 -14.22 1.86 6.54
N GLY A 502 -12.96 1.42 6.71
CA GLY A 502 -11.78 2.26 6.55
C GLY A 502 -11.54 3.33 7.62
N ILE A 503 -12.44 3.50 8.60
CA ILE A 503 -12.26 4.47 9.70
C ILE A 503 -11.38 3.85 10.80
N ASP A 504 -10.37 4.61 11.24
CA ASP A 504 -9.52 4.27 12.39
C ASP A 504 -10.36 4.03 13.67
N GLU A 505 -10.04 2.98 14.42
CA GLU A 505 -10.84 2.55 15.58
C GLU A 505 -10.87 3.56 16.73
N LYS A 506 -9.86 4.43 16.87
CA LYS A 506 -9.88 5.50 17.88
C LYS A 506 -10.87 6.59 17.48
N LYS A 507 -11.01 6.86 16.16
CA LYS A 507 -12.07 7.72 15.62
C LYS A 507 -13.45 7.07 15.76
N VAL A 508 -13.60 5.76 15.51
CA VAL A 508 -14.86 5.04 15.77
C VAL A 508 -15.24 5.13 17.25
N ALA A 509 -14.28 4.99 18.17
CA ALA A 509 -14.50 5.19 19.60
C ALA A 509 -14.98 6.61 19.94
N SER A 510 -14.49 7.65 19.26
CA SER A 510 -15.01 9.01 19.40
C SER A 510 -16.47 9.13 18.93
N LEU A 511 -16.83 8.55 17.78
CA LEU A 511 -18.21 8.55 17.27
C LEU A 511 -19.19 7.89 18.26
N VAL A 512 -18.77 6.81 18.92
CA VAL A 512 -19.58 6.12 19.96
C VAL A 512 -19.87 7.06 21.15
N ARG A 513 -18.91 7.92 21.54
CA ARG A 513 -19.10 8.92 22.60
C ARG A 513 -20.00 10.07 22.15
N GLU A 514 -19.83 10.55 20.93
CA GLU A 514 -20.67 11.61 20.33
C GLU A 514 -22.14 11.19 20.28
N ASP A 515 -22.40 9.93 19.92
CA ASP A 515 -23.74 9.32 19.90
C ASP A 515 -24.31 9.02 21.30
N LYS A 516 -23.50 9.19 22.35
CA LYS A 516 -23.84 8.91 23.76
C LYS A 516 -24.36 7.49 23.97
N VAL A 517 -23.69 6.50 23.37
CA VAL A 517 -23.98 5.08 23.57
C VAL A 517 -23.80 4.72 25.05
N ASP A 518 -24.79 4.05 25.63
CA ASP A 518 -24.78 3.57 27.01
C ASP A 518 -24.20 2.16 27.12
N ILE A 519 -24.56 1.31 26.16
CA ILE A 519 -24.13 -0.07 26.04
C ILE A 519 -23.63 -0.29 24.61
N LEU A 520 -22.32 -0.51 24.44
CA LEU A 520 -21.73 -0.89 23.15
C LEU A 520 -21.58 -2.41 23.08
N VAL A 521 -22.13 -3.01 22.02
CA VAL A 521 -22.19 -4.44 21.79
C VAL A 521 -21.37 -4.79 20.55
N GLU A 522 -20.32 -5.56 20.76
CA GLU A 522 -19.40 -6.04 19.71
C GLU A 522 -19.82 -7.45 19.26
N LEU A 523 -19.87 -7.67 17.94
CA LEU A 523 -20.53 -8.85 17.37
C LEU A 523 -19.63 -9.84 16.62
N THR A 524 -18.30 -9.70 16.72
CA THR A 524 -17.36 -10.33 15.77
C THR A 524 -16.19 -11.04 16.46
N GLY A 525 -15.70 -10.54 17.61
CA GLY A 525 -14.59 -11.11 18.38
C GLY A 525 -13.32 -11.32 17.55
N HIS A 526 -12.57 -12.41 17.78
CA HIS A 526 -11.31 -12.69 17.06
C HIS A 526 -11.52 -13.30 15.66
N THR A 527 -12.41 -12.70 14.87
CA THR A 527 -12.63 -13.04 13.47
C THR A 527 -12.28 -11.85 12.55
N ALA A 528 -12.42 -12.00 11.23
CA ALA A 528 -11.90 -11.05 10.25
C ALA A 528 -12.49 -9.63 10.40
N ASN A 529 -11.67 -8.59 10.19
CA ASN A 529 -12.08 -7.19 10.19
C ASN A 529 -12.81 -6.68 11.46
N ASN A 530 -12.68 -7.39 12.59
CA ASN A 530 -13.28 -7.02 13.88
C ASN A 530 -12.94 -5.58 14.33
N LYS A 531 -13.67 -5.09 15.33
CA LYS A 531 -13.51 -3.74 15.89
C LYS A 531 -13.09 -3.76 17.37
N LEU A 532 -12.34 -4.79 17.77
CA LEU A 532 -11.85 -4.96 19.14
C LEU A 532 -10.93 -3.83 19.62
N GLY A 533 -10.30 -3.06 18.73
CA GLY A 533 -9.56 -1.84 19.11
C GLY A 533 -10.49 -0.70 19.54
N THR A 534 -11.70 -0.62 18.96
CA THR A 534 -12.75 0.29 19.43
C THR A 534 -13.20 -0.10 20.85
N MET A 535 -13.36 -1.41 21.11
CA MET A 535 -13.70 -1.92 22.43
C MET A 535 -12.56 -1.77 23.45
N ALA A 536 -11.31 -1.83 23.00
CA ALA A 536 -10.16 -1.52 23.84
C ALA A 536 -10.30 -0.10 24.41
N CYS A 537 -10.51 0.92 23.57
CA CYS A 537 -10.71 2.31 23.97
C CYS A 537 -11.78 2.57 25.06
N ARG A 538 -12.69 1.62 25.32
CA ARG A 538 -13.83 1.76 26.25
C ARG A 538 -14.68 3.04 26.04
N PRO A 539 -15.12 3.34 24.80
CA PRO A 539 -15.90 4.55 24.52
C PRO A 539 -17.26 4.60 25.23
N ALA A 540 -17.92 3.47 25.48
CA ALA A 540 -19.20 3.39 26.18
C ALA A 540 -19.05 3.01 27.66
N PRO A 541 -19.97 3.45 28.55
CA PRO A 541 -19.94 3.12 29.98
C PRO A 541 -20.01 1.63 30.28
N ILE A 542 -20.74 0.87 29.47
CA ILE A 542 -20.86 -0.59 29.51
C ILE A 542 -20.49 -1.14 28.14
N GLN A 543 -19.71 -2.23 28.13
CA GLN A 543 -19.32 -2.92 26.92
C GLN A 543 -19.64 -4.41 26.98
N VAL A 544 -20.16 -4.93 25.89
CA VAL A 544 -20.65 -6.31 25.77
C VAL A 544 -20.07 -6.94 24.50
N THR A 545 -19.77 -8.24 24.54
CA THR A 545 -19.48 -9.04 23.33
C THR A 545 -20.57 -10.11 23.15
N TRP A 546 -21.01 -10.34 21.91
CA TRP A 546 -22.06 -11.30 21.60
C TRP A 546 -21.91 -11.95 20.22
N ILE A 547 -22.03 -13.28 20.21
CA ILE A 547 -22.23 -14.22 19.11
C ILE A 547 -21.14 -14.45 18.05
N GLY A 548 -20.42 -13.45 17.55
CA GLY A 548 -19.45 -13.67 16.45
C GLY A 548 -18.27 -14.59 16.80
N TYR A 549 -18.03 -14.81 18.10
CA TYR A 549 -16.90 -15.58 18.60
C TYR A 549 -17.31 -16.48 19.79
N PRO A 550 -16.92 -17.76 19.80
CA PRO A 550 -17.44 -18.75 20.75
C PRO A 550 -16.75 -18.73 22.13
N ASN A 551 -15.86 -17.77 22.39
CA ASN A 551 -14.99 -17.76 23.58
C ASN A 551 -14.84 -16.34 24.15
N THR A 552 -14.01 -16.19 25.20
CA THR A 552 -13.57 -14.88 25.72
C THR A 552 -12.88 -14.05 24.64
N THR A 553 -13.09 -12.73 24.62
CA THR A 553 -12.27 -11.81 23.80
C THR A 553 -10.91 -11.56 24.44
N GLY A 554 -10.79 -11.82 25.75
CA GLY A 554 -9.59 -11.52 26.53
C GLY A 554 -9.44 -10.04 26.92
N LEU A 555 -10.30 -9.13 26.42
CA LEU A 555 -10.20 -7.69 26.70
C LEU A 555 -10.71 -7.34 28.11
N PRO A 556 -9.87 -6.76 28.99
CA PRO A 556 -10.31 -6.31 30.31
C PRO A 556 -11.36 -5.19 30.27
N THR A 557 -11.50 -4.50 29.14
CA THR A 557 -12.43 -3.39 28.94
C THR A 557 -13.83 -3.81 28.51
N ILE A 558 -14.08 -5.07 28.14
CA ILE A 558 -15.43 -5.59 27.87
C ILE A 558 -16.01 -6.14 29.17
N ASP A 559 -17.13 -5.60 29.64
CA ASP A 559 -17.77 -5.96 30.91
C ASP A 559 -18.40 -7.35 30.86
N TYR A 560 -19.21 -7.61 29.83
CA TYR A 560 -20.09 -8.78 29.77
C TYR A 560 -19.96 -9.58 28.47
N ARG A 561 -20.18 -10.90 28.57
CA ARG A 561 -20.38 -11.80 27.41
C ARG A 561 -21.76 -12.44 27.51
N ILE A 562 -22.56 -12.33 26.44
CA ILE A 562 -23.91 -12.91 26.39
C ILE A 562 -23.83 -14.40 26.04
N THR A 563 -24.53 -15.23 26.82
CA THR A 563 -24.62 -16.69 26.68
C THR A 563 -25.96 -17.20 27.26
N ASP A 564 -26.13 -18.50 27.45
CA ASP A 564 -27.26 -19.12 28.16
C ASP A 564 -26.78 -20.27 29.06
N SER A 565 -27.68 -20.83 29.88
CA SER A 565 -27.35 -21.87 30.87
C SER A 565 -27.09 -23.26 30.28
N LEU A 566 -27.16 -23.45 28.97
CA LEU A 566 -26.88 -24.71 28.29
C LEU A 566 -25.54 -24.65 27.54
N ALA A 567 -25.27 -23.53 26.86
CA ALA A 567 -23.98 -23.29 26.22
C ALA A 567 -22.89 -23.04 27.29
N ASP A 568 -23.18 -22.24 28.32
CA ASP A 568 -22.33 -22.05 29.49
C ASP A 568 -23.12 -22.39 30.78
N PRO A 569 -23.08 -23.64 31.26
CA PRO A 569 -23.71 -24.04 32.52
C PRO A 569 -23.31 -23.14 33.70
N PRO A 570 -24.16 -22.94 34.73
CA PRO A 570 -23.83 -22.12 35.91
C PRO A 570 -22.57 -22.57 36.66
N ASP A 571 -22.24 -23.86 36.56
CA ASP A 571 -21.09 -24.57 37.11
C ASP A 571 -19.93 -24.76 36.12
N THR A 572 -19.95 -24.07 34.97
CA THR A 572 -18.87 -24.15 33.96
C THR A 572 -17.49 -23.83 34.56
N THR A 573 -16.50 -24.67 34.22
CA THR A 573 -15.09 -24.45 34.57
C THR A 573 -14.35 -23.57 33.57
N GLN A 574 -14.96 -23.28 32.41
CA GLN A 574 -14.35 -22.43 31.39
C GLN A 574 -14.19 -20.99 31.91
N LYS A 575 -12.96 -20.48 31.84
CA LYS A 575 -12.63 -19.13 32.31
C LYS A 575 -12.89 -18.10 31.21
N HIS A 576 -13.52 -17.00 31.59
CA HIS A 576 -13.75 -15.84 30.73
C HIS A 576 -13.15 -14.57 31.37
N VAL A 577 -12.77 -13.61 30.53
CA VAL A 577 -12.30 -12.31 31.05
C VAL A 577 -13.51 -11.43 31.36
N GLU A 578 -14.58 -11.55 30.58
CA GLU A 578 -15.89 -10.92 30.76
C GLU A 578 -16.75 -11.67 31.78
N GLU A 579 -17.70 -10.98 32.41
CA GLU A 579 -18.73 -11.62 33.24
C GLU A 579 -19.83 -12.25 32.34
N LEU A 580 -20.17 -13.52 32.56
CA LEU A 580 -21.15 -14.24 31.75
C LEU A 580 -22.59 -13.85 32.11
N VAL A 581 -23.31 -13.27 31.16
CA VAL A 581 -24.75 -12.99 31.28
C VAL A 581 -25.55 -14.06 30.53
N ARG A 582 -26.26 -14.88 31.29
CA ARG A 582 -27.10 -15.97 30.77
C ARG A 582 -28.51 -15.45 30.48
N LEU A 583 -28.93 -15.46 29.22
CA LEU A 583 -30.31 -15.20 28.84
C LEU A 583 -31.20 -16.39 29.26
N PRO A 584 -32.47 -16.14 29.65
CA PRO A 584 -33.32 -17.18 30.23
C PRO A 584 -33.74 -18.25 29.22
N GLU A 585 -33.95 -17.87 27.96
CA GLU A 585 -34.35 -18.82 26.91
C GLU A 585 -33.17 -19.31 26.08
N SER A 586 -32.73 -18.56 25.06
CA SER A 586 -31.54 -18.90 24.30
C SER A 586 -30.63 -17.69 24.17
N PHE A 587 -29.33 -17.93 24.07
CA PHE A 587 -28.35 -16.86 23.86
C PHE A 587 -28.35 -16.28 22.44
N LEU A 588 -29.09 -16.91 21.52
CA LEU A 588 -29.21 -16.51 20.13
C LEU A 588 -30.67 -16.57 19.66
N CYS A 589 -30.96 -15.90 18.55
CA CYS A 589 -32.21 -16.05 17.82
C CYS A 589 -31.91 -16.06 16.32
N TYR A 590 -32.12 -17.19 15.67
CA TYR A 590 -31.93 -17.38 14.24
C TYR A 590 -33.12 -16.83 13.45
N SER A 591 -32.83 -15.91 12.52
CA SER A 591 -33.78 -15.39 11.54
C SER A 591 -33.58 -16.14 10.21
N PRO A 592 -34.45 -17.09 9.83
CA PRO A 592 -34.22 -17.94 8.67
C PRO A 592 -34.22 -17.16 7.34
N SER A 593 -33.44 -17.62 6.36
CA SER A 593 -33.51 -17.06 5.00
C SER A 593 -34.90 -17.32 4.38
N PRO A 594 -35.56 -16.29 3.78
CA PRO A 594 -36.78 -16.49 2.99
C PRO A 594 -36.60 -17.42 1.77
N GLU A 595 -35.36 -17.62 1.33
CA GLU A 595 -35.01 -18.44 0.16
C GLU A 595 -34.91 -19.95 0.48
N ALA A 596 -35.10 -20.34 1.73
CA ALA A 596 -35.06 -21.74 2.14
C ALA A 596 -36.19 -22.56 1.48
N GLY A 597 -35.82 -23.47 0.59
CA GLY A 597 -36.75 -24.34 -0.15
C GLY A 597 -37.65 -25.22 0.72
N PRO A 598 -38.62 -25.95 0.15
CA PRO A 598 -39.53 -26.81 0.90
C PRO A 598 -38.78 -27.94 1.62
N VAL A 599 -39.33 -28.40 2.76
CA VAL A 599 -38.85 -29.64 3.40
C VAL A 599 -39.34 -30.83 2.56
N CYS A 600 -38.42 -31.71 2.19
CA CYS A 600 -38.71 -32.91 1.42
C CYS A 600 -38.65 -34.19 2.29
N PRO A 601 -39.38 -35.25 1.90
CA PRO A 601 -39.22 -36.60 2.42
C PRO A 601 -37.76 -37.06 2.50
N THR A 602 -37.46 -38.07 3.32
CA THR A 602 -36.08 -38.55 3.46
C THR A 602 -35.55 -39.11 2.13
N PRO A 603 -34.40 -38.63 1.61
CA PRO A 603 -33.81 -39.18 0.38
C PRO A 603 -33.53 -40.68 0.47
N ALA A 604 -33.34 -41.21 1.70
CA ALA A 604 -33.10 -42.62 2.01
C ALA A 604 -34.13 -43.58 1.38
N ILE A 605 -35.40 -43.17 1.26
CA ILE A 605 -36.46 -43.98 0.65
C ILE A 605 -36.26 -44.11 -0.87
N LEU A 606 -35.76 -43.06 -1.51
CA LEU A 606 -35.67 -42.97 -2.97
C LEU A 606 -34.33 -43.49 -3.51
N ASN A 607 -33.25 -43.32 -2.75
CA ASN A 607 -31.90 -43.76 -3.12
C ASN A 607 -31.52 -45.15 -2.56
N GLY A 608 -32.25 -45.66 -1.56
CA GLY A 608 -31.98 -46.93 -0.87
C GLY A 608 -30.84 -46.92 0.15
N PHE A 609 -30.32 -45.75 0.56
CA PHE A 609 -29.23 -45.64 1.53
C PHE A 609 -29.25 -44.36 2.39
N ILE A 610 -28.79 -44.48 3.63
CA ILE A 610 -28.63 -43.33 4.55
C ILE A 610 -27.48 -42.43 4.09
N THR A 611 -27.68 -41.11 4.22
CA THR A 611 -26.65 -40.09 3.98
C THR A 611 -26.58 -39.16 5.20
N PHE A 612 -25.41 -38.97 5.81
CA PHE A 612 -25.27 -38.25 7.09
C PHE A 612 -25.12 -36.69 6.95
N GLY A 613 -25.60 -35.88 7.94
CA GLY A 613 -25.61 -34.37 7.93
C GLY A 613 -25.47 -33.50 9.23
N SER A 614 -24.63 -32.43 9.32
CA SER A 614 -24.70 -30.96 8.97
C SER A 614 -23.37 -30.31 8.43
N PHE A 615 -23.44 -29.23 7.62
CA PHE A 615 -22.44 -28.65 6.67
C PHE A 615 -21.37 -27.67 7.23
N ASN A 616 -20.54 -28.11 8.18
CA ASN A 616 -19.52 -27.26 8.81
C ASN A 616 -18.26 -26.98 7.95
N ASN A 617 -17.55 -25.90 8.27
CA ASN A 617 -16.20 -25.62 7.76
C ASN A 617 -15.23 -26.77 8.13
N LEU A 618 -14.38 -27.20 7.19
CA LEU A 618 -13.42 -28.29 7.34
C LEU A 618 -12.53 -28.17 8.59
N ALA A 619 -12.21 -26.93 9.02
CA ALA A 619 -11.45 -26.67 10.24
C ALA A 619 -12.07 -27.27 11.52
N LYS A 620 -13.38 -27.55 11.53
CA LYS A 620 -14.06 -28.20 12.67
C LYS A 620 -14.00 -29.73 12.67
N ILE A 621 -13.51 -30.34 11.59
CA ILE A 621 -13.60 -31.80 11.36
C ILE A 621 -12.29 -32.46 11.81
N THR A 622 -12.07 -32.49 13.11
CA THR A 622 -10.82 -33.01 13.70
C THR A 622 -10.60 -34.50 13.39
N PRO A 623 -9.36 -35.03 13.49
CA PRO A 623 -9.10 -36.47 13.36
C PRO A 623 -9.95 -37.34 14.30
N LYS A 624 -10.28 -36.83 15.51
CA LYS A 624 -11.17 -37.50 16.48
C LYS A 624 -12.61 -37.58 15.96
N VAL A 625 -13.12 -36.48 15.39
CA VAL A 625 -14.44 -36.45 14.72
C VAL A 625 -14.50 -37.48 13.58
N LEU A 626 -13.47 -37.53 12.72
CA LEU A 626 -13.40 -38.51 11.63
C LEU A 626 -13.37 -39.95 12.14
N GLN A 627 -12.66 -40.24 13.24
CA GLN A 627 -12.65 -41.57 13.87
C GLN A 627 -14.04 -41.98 14.37
N VAL A 628 -14.78 -41.07 15.01
CA VAL A 628 -16.16 -41.34 15.46
C VAL A 628 -17.11 -41.53 14.28
N TRP A 629 -17.03 -40.68 13.25
CA TRP A 629 -17.85 -40.84 12.04
C TRP A 629 -17.52 -42.14 11.28
N ALA A 630 -16.27 -42.59 11.28
CA ALA A 630 -15.89 -43.88 10.71
C ALA A 630 -16.57 -45.06 11.45
N LYS A 631 -16.70 -45.01 12.79
CA LYS A 631 -17.48 -45.99 13.56
C LYS A 631 -18.94 -46.06 13.04
N ILE A 632 -19.58 -44.92 12.81
CA ILE A 632 -20.96 -44.83 12.29
C ILE A 632 -21.07 -45.45 10.89
N LEU A 633 -20.18 -45.08 9.96
CA LEU A 633 -20.20 -45.57 8.58
C LEU A 633 -19.95 -47.09 8.49
N CYS A 634 -19.05 -47.62 9.32
CA CYS A 634 -18.83 -49.07 9.43
C CYS A 634 -20.05 -49.81 10.00
N ALA A 635 -20.81 -49.18 10.90
CA ALA A 635 -21.99 -49.75 11.53
C ALA A 635 -23.29 -49.61 10.71
N VAL A 636 -23.33 -48.73 9.69
CA VAL A 636 -24.45 -48.61 8.72
C VAL A 636 -23.97 -48.97 7.31
N PRO A 637 -24.01 -50.26 6.91
CA PRO A 637 -23.57 -50.71 5.59
C PRO A 637 -24.28 -49.96 4.45
N ASN A 638 -23.52 -49.69 3.37
CA ASN A 638 -23.96 -48.92 2.20
C ASN A 638 -24.34 -47.44 2.45
N SER A 639 -24.22 -46.93 3.68
CA SER A 639 -24.38 -45.50 3.95
C SER A 639 -23.34 -44.66 3.22
N ARG A 640 -23.66 -43.38 2.98
CA ARG A 640 -22.73 -42.40 2.39
C ARG A 640 -22.47 -41.25 3.36
N LEU A 641 -21.21 -40.85 3.45
CA LEU A 641 -20.85 -39.56 4.03
C LEU A 641 -20.87 -38.51 2.91
N VAL A 642 -21.85 -37.62 2.95
CA VAL A 642 -21.56 -36.22 2.59
C VAL A 642 -20.86 -35.65 3.83
N VAL A 643 -19.81 -34.85 3.69
CA VAL A 643 -19.19 -34.17 4.85
C VAL A 643 -20.19 -33.13 5.34
N ASN A 644 -20.72 -33.32 6.55
CA ASN A 644 -22.14 -33.62 6.68
C ASN A 644 -22.37 -34.23 8.11
N LEU A 645 -21.97 -33.63 9.25
CA LEU A 645 -22.36 -34.06 10.63
C LEU A 645 -22.04 -32.95 11.66
N ASP A 646 -22.62 -32.96 12.87
CA ASP A 646 -22.21 -31.98 13.88
C ASP A 646 -20.82 -32.32 14.45
N THR A 647 -20.04 -31.28 14.73
CA THR A 647 -18.60 -31.38 14.97
C THR A 647 -18.24 -31.08 16.41
N PHE A 648 -17.14 -31.63 16.91
CA PHE A 648 -16.65 -31.40 18.26
C PHE A 648 -15.10 -31.32 18.27
N PRO A 649 -14.49 -30.52 19.15
CA PRO A 649 -15.08 -29.74 20.25
C PRO A 649 -15.73 -28.40 19.82
N TYR A 650 -15.81 -28.11 18.51
CA TYR A 650 -16.47 -26.92 17.99
C TYR A 650 -17.70 -27.29 17.15
N ALA A 651 -18.88 -27.12 17.73
CA ALA A 651 -20.18 -27.40 17.11
C ALA A 651 -20.54 -26.43 15.97
N GLY A 652 -21.51 -26.84 15.14
CA GLY A 652 -22.20 -25.94 14.23
C GLY A 652 -23.03 -24.88 14.96
N THR A 653 -23.39 -23.82 14.24
CA THR A 653 -24.21 -22.72 14.79
C THR A 653 -25.24 -22.30 13.75
N THR A 654 -24.83 -21.48 12.77
CA THR A 654 -25.68 -21.15 11.61
C THR A 654 -25.99 -22.42 10.81
N THR A 655 -24.97 -23.24 10.55
CA THR A 655 -25.07 -24.54 9.86
C THR A 655 -26.05 -25.52 10.50
N THR A 656 -26.06 -25.59 11.84
CA THR A 656 -27.02 -26.41 12.60
C THR A 656 -28.44 -25.83 12.50
N CYS A 657 -28.59 -24.50 12.62
CA CYS A 657 -29.89 -23.83 12.45
C CYS A 657 -30.47 -24.03 11.03
N GLU A 658 -29.64 -23.87 10.00
CA GLU A 658 -29.97 -24.09 8.59
C GLU A 658 -30.36 -25.56 8.35
N SER A 659 -29.57 -26.50 8.86
CA SER A 659 -29.85 -27.95 8.75
C SER A 659 -31.22 -28.30 9.35
N LEU A 660 -31.48 -27.90 10.59
CA LEU A 660 -32.77 -28.14 11.25
C LEU A 660 -33.93 -27.45 10.50
N TYR A 661 -33.74 -26.22 10.03
CA TYR A 661 -34.77 -25.48 9.29
C TYR A 661 -35.06 -26.05 7.89
N MET A 662 -34.07 -26.69 7.26
CA MET A 662 -34.23 -27.47 6.02
C MET A 662 -34.74 -28.91 6.26
N GLY A 663 -34.99 -29.30 7.51
CA GLY A 663 -35.48 -30.63 7.86
C GLY A 663 -34.40 -31.71 7.80
N VAL A 664 -33.15 -31.36 8.12
CA VAL A 664 -32.04 -32.31 8.35
C VAL A 664 -31.82 -32.42 9.87
N PRO A 665 -32.08 -33.59 10.49
CA PRO A 665 -31.79 -33.81 11.90
C PRO A 665 -30.28 -33.80 12.15
N CYS A 666 -29.88 -33.26 13.30
CA CYS A 666 -28.50 -33.33 13.78
C CYS A 666 -28.47 -34.15 15.08
N VAL A 667 -27.37 -34.87 15.29
CA VAL A 667 -26.94 -35.38 16.60
C VAL A 667 -25.79 -34.49 17.05
N THR A 668 -25.73 -34.14 18.32
CA THR A 668 -24.64 -33.32 18.90
C THR A 668 -24.09 -34.03 20.15
N MET A 669 -22.93 -33.58 20.64
CA MET A 669 -22.33 -34.10 21.88
C MET A 669 -22.15 -32.96 22.88
N ALA A 670 -22.34 -33.26 24.16
CA ALA A 670 -22.07 -32.33 25.25
C ALA A 670 -20.59 -32.39 25.67
N GLY A 671 -20.02 -31.24 26.04
CA GLY A 671 -18.64 -31.10 26.48
C GLY A 671 -18.45 -30.03 27.56
N SER A 672 -17.18 -29.70 27.85
CA SER A 672 -16.81 -28.76 28.93
C SER A 672 -16.80 -27.28 28.53
N VAL A 673 -16.89 -26.96 27.23
CA VAL A 673 -16.71 -25.60 26.70
C VAL A 673 -17.89 -25.13 25.86
N HIS A 674 -18.10 -23.80 25.86
CA HIS A 674 -19.16 -23.13 25.09
C HIS A 674 -19.22 -23.57 23.62
N ALA A 675 -18.06 -23.58 22.94
CA ALA A 675 -17.96 -23.94 21.53
C ALA A 675 -18.49 -25.36 21.21
N HIS A 676 -18.42 -26.27 22.17
CA HIS A 676 -18.93 -27.64 22.09
C HIS A 676 -20.45 -27.64 22.35
N ASN A 677 -20.89 -26.90 23.36
CA ASN A 677 -22.28 -26.90 23.84
C ASN A 677 -23.26 -26.01 23.06
N VAL A 678 -22.83 -25.29 22.01
CA VAL A 678 -23.77 -24.54 21.14
C VAL A 678 -24.81 -25.49 20.52
N GLY A 679 -24.38 -26.65 20.03
CA GLY A 679 -25.28 -27.68 19.50
C GLY A 679 -26.27 -28.19 20.56
N VAL A 680 -25.80 -28.34 21.80
CA VAL A 680 -26.62 -28.76 22.95
C VAL A 680 -27.74 -27.76 23.24
N SER A 681 -27.41 -26.45 23.32
CA SER A 681 -28.42 -25.40 23.53
C SER A 681 -29.47 -25.39 22.40
N LEU A 682 -29.01 -25.42 21.14
CA LEU A 682 -29.90 -25.45 19.97
C LEU A 682 -30.86 -26.64 20.00
N LEU A 683 -30.36 -27.86 20.13
CA LEU A 683 -31.20 -29.07 20.13
C LEU A 683 -32.16 -29.10 21.31
N ALA A 684 -31.72 -28.74 22.51
CA ALA A 684 -32.58 -28.69 23.69
C ALA A 684 -33.73 -27.68 23.50
N LYS A 685 -33.45 -26.47 23.02
CA LYS A 685 -34.45 -25.40 22.85
C LYS A 685 -35.44 -25.66 21.72
N VAL A 686 -35.06 -26.45 20.71
CA VAL A 686 -35.95 -26.93 19.63
C VAL A 686 -36.80 -28.13 20.05
N GLY A 687 -36.57 -28.71 21.24
CA GLY A 687 -37.28 -29.90 21.74
C GLY A 687 -36.66 -31.23 21.31
N LEU A 688 -35.41 -31.21 20.87
CA LEU A 688 -34.63 -32.35 20.37
C LEU A 688 -33.54 -32.82 21.35
N GLY A 689 -33.69 -32.52 22.66
CA GLY A 689 -32.71 -32.88 23.69
C GLY A 689 -32.34 -34.38 23.74
N ARG A 690 -33.21 -35.26 23.22
CA ARG A 690 -32.94 -36.70 23.02
C ARG A 690 -31.86 -37.02 21.97
N LEU A 691 -31.37 -36.03 21.22
CA LEU A 691 -30.30 -36.15 20.22
C LEU A 691 -28.98 -35.53 20.71
N VAL A 692 -28.86 -35.30 22.03
CA VAL A 692 -27.64 -34.85 22.69
C VAL A 692 -26.97 -36.03 23.38
N ALA A 693 -25.80 -36.42 22.88
CA ALA A 693 -24.96 -37.45 23.48
C ALA A 693 -24.07 -36.90 24.60
N LYS A 694 -23.68 -37.76 25.55
CA LYS A 694 -22.74 -37.48 26.64
C LYS A 694 -21.40 -38.21 26.46
N SER A 695 -21.29 -39.07 25.45
CA SER A 695 -20.08 -39.81 25.10
C SER A 695 -20.04 -40.11 23.59
N GLU A 696 -18.86 -40.48 23.08
CA GLU A 696 -18.72 -40.92 21.68
C GLU A 696 -19.61 -42.13 21.36
N ASP A 697 -19.74 -43.08 22.28
CA ASP A 697 -20.52 -44.29 22.06
C ASP A 697 -22.04 -43.99 22.07
N GLU A 698 -22.50 -43.06 22.90
CA GLU A 698 -23.89 -42.56 22.86
C GLU A 698 -24.14 -41.76 21.58
N TYR A 699 -23.16 -40.96 21.11
CA TYR A 699 -23.24 -40.23 19.84
C TYR A 699 -23.39 -41.18 18.65
N VAL A 700 -22.60 -42.26 18.62
CA VAL A 700 -22.75 -43.34 17.64
C VAL A 700 -24.13 -43.98 17.77
N SER A 701 -24.56 -44.39 18.97
CA SER A 701 -25.86 -45.04 19.20
C SER A 701 -27.03 -44.19 18.67
N LEU A 702 -27.09 -42.90 19.02
CA LEU A 702 -28.16 -42.00 18.59
C LEU A 702 -28.18 -41.81 17.06
N ALA A 703 -27.01 -41.81 16.41
CA ALA A 703 -26.90 -41.76 14.96
C ALA A 703 -27.37 -43.09 14.30
N LEU A 704 -27.11 -44.24 14.93
CA LEU A 704 -27.59 -45.55 14.49
C LEU A 704 -29.11 -45.69 14.67
N ASP A 705 -29.65 -45.25 15.80
CA ASP A 705 -31.10 -45.28 16.09
C ASP A 705 -31.89 -44.45 15.06
N LEU A 706 -31.38 -43.27 14.68
CA LEU A 706 -31.94 -42.44 13.61
C LEU A 706 -31.81 -43.08 12.21
N ALA A 707 -30.78 -43.90 11.98
CA ALA A 707 -30.55 -44.57 10.71
C ALA A 707 -31.36 -45.88 10.57
N ALA A 708 -31.71 -46.52 11.69
CA ALA A 708 -32.42 -47.80 11.72
C ALA A 708 -33.91 -47.68 11.37
N ASP A 709 -34.58 -46.58 11.79
CA ASP A 709 -35.99 -46.34 11.47
C ASP A 709 -36.15 -45.18 10.47
N VAL A 710 -36.19 -45.53 9.18
CA VAL A 710 -36.39 -44.59 8.06
C VAL A 710 -37.77 -43.89 8.13
N THR A 711 -38.78 -44.50 8.76
CA THR A 711 -40.13 -43.92 8.89
C THR A 711 -40.12 -42.84 9.96
N ALA A 712 -39.64 -43.14 11.16
CA ALA A 712 -39.46 -42.16 12.23
C ALA A 712 -38.50 -41.02 11.80
N LEU A 713 -37.45 -41.35 11.03
CA LEU A 713 -36.57 -40.35 10.42
C LEU A 713 -37.34 -39.43 9.47
N GLN A 714 -38.20 -39.95 8.60
CA GLN A 714 -39.04 -39.12 7.72
C GLN A 714 -40.00 -38.22 8.51
N GLU A 715 -40.71 -38.76 9.50
CA GLU A 715 -41.64 -37.99 10.34
C GLU A 715 -40.92 -36.85 11.06
N LEU A 716 -39.74 -37.15 11.65
CA LEU A 716 -38.88 -36.14 12.25
C LEU A 716 -38.53 -35.04 11.24
N ARG A 717 -37.96 -35.40 10.08
CA ARG A 717 -37.60 -34.43 9.01
C ARG A 717 -38.74 -33.49 8.66
N MET A 718 -39.94 -34.03 8.42
CA MET A 718 -41.11 -33.24 8.02
C MET A 718 -41.61 -32.31 9.14
N SER A 719 -41.39 -32.67 10.41
CA SER A 719 -41.77 -31.85 11.57
C SER A 719 -40.76 -30.73 11.90
N LEU A 720 -39.47 -30.90 11.57
CA LEU A 720 -38.36 -30.08 12.08
C LEU A 720 -38.52 -28.58 11.81
N ARG A 721 -38.96 -28.16 10.62
CA ARG A 721 -39.20 -26.73 10.34
C ARG A 721 -40.27 -26.15 11.26
N GLY A 722 -41.34 -26.90 11.50
CA GLY A 722 -42.41 -26.51 12.43
C GLY A 722 -41.95 -26.43 13.88
N LEU A 723 -41.04 -27.31 14.30
CA LEU A 723 -40.41 -27.26 15.62
C LEU A 723 -39.50 -26.03 15.75
N MET A 724 -38.59 -25.81 14.79
CA MET A 724 -37.72 -24.63 14.73
C MET A 724 -38.52 -23.33 14.82
N THR A 725 -39.50 -23.12 13.94
CA THR A 725 -40.31 -21.89 13.88
C THR A 725 -41.10 -21.61 15.16
N LYS A 726 -41.45 -22.64 15.94
CA LYS A 726 -42.18 -22.51 17.22
C LYS A 726 -41.27 -22.48 18.45
N SER A 727 -39.97 -22.70 18.27
CA SER A 727 -39.00 -22.73 19.36
C SER A 727 -38.49 -21.33 19.71
N PRO A 728 -37.94 -21.12 20.92
CA PRO A 728 -37.29 -19.87 21.29
C PRO A 728 -36.14 -19.47 20.34
N VAL A 729 -35.55 -20.42 19.62
CA VAL A 729 -34.47 -20.16 18.65
C VAL A 729 -34.94 -19.29 17.47
N CYS A 730 -36.25 -19.27 17.14
CA CYS A 730 -36.80 -18.41 16.08
C CYS A 730 -37.75 -17.31 16.61
N ASP A 731 -37.84 -17.12 17.94
CA ASP A 731 -38.75 -16.16 18.57
C ASP A 731 -38.04 -14.80 18.80
N GLY A 732 -37.99 -14.00 17.73
CA GLY A 732 -37.30 -12.70 17.73
C GLY A 732 -37.87 -11.69 18.73
N GLU A 733 -39.16 -11.78 19.08
CA GLU A 733 -39.78 -10.90 20.06
C GLU A 733 -39.40 -11.26 21.49
N ASN A 734 -39.56 -12.52 21.91
CA ASN A 734 -39.20 -12.94 23.26
C ASN A 734 -37.69 -12.91 23.48
N PHE A 735 -36.88 -13.25 22.47
CA PHE A 735 -35.44 -13.08 22.53
C PHE A 735 -35.06 -11.62 22.82
N THR A 736 -35.62 -10.67 22.05
CA THR A 736 -35.27 -9.26 22.21
C THR A 736 -35.79 -8.68 23.54
N ARG A 737 -36.97 -9.08 24.01
CA ARG A 737 -37.44 -8.73 25.37
C ARG A 737 -36.50 -9.26 26.47
N GLY A 738 -35.97 -10.47 26.31
CA GLY A 738 -34.97 -11.04 27.22
C GLY A 738 -33.65 -10.25 27.23
N LEU A 739 -33.20 -9.84 26.04
CA LEU A 739 -32.01 -9.01 25.84
C LEU A 739 -32.17 -7.60 26.45
N GLU A 740 -33.32 -6.96 26.25
CA GLU A 740 -33.68 -5.67 26.85
C GLU A 740 -33.69 -5.73 28.39
N SER A 741 -34.21 -6.81 28.96
CA SER A 741 -34.16 -7.06 30.41
C SER A 741 -32.72 -7.19 30.92
N ALA A 742 -31.86 -7.91 30.17
CA ALA A 742 -30.44 -8.03 30.49
C ALA A 742 -29.72 -6.66 30.42
N TYR A 743 -29.93 -5.87 29.36
CA TYR A 743 -29.39 -4.52 29.23
C TYR A 743 -29.85 -3.59 30.36
N ARG A 744 -31.14 -3.66 30.75
CA ARG A 744 -31.66 -2.89 31.89
C ARG A 744 -31.00 -3.29 33.21
N ASN A 745 -30.72 -4.58 33.42
CA ASN A 745 -30.01 -5.07 34.60
C ASN A 745 -28.55 -4.57 34.64
N MET A 746 -27.80 -4.73 33.54
CA MET A 746 -26.44 -4.20 33.39
C MET A 746 -26.39 -2.70 33.67
N TRP A 747 -27.34 -1.93 33.13
CA TRP A 747 -27.40 -0.48 33.31
C TRP A 747 -27.70 -0.07 34.77
N ARG A 748 -28.60 -0.77 35.45
CA ARG A 748 -28.87 -0.55 36.89
C ARG A 748 -27.61 -0.82 37.73
N ARG A 749 -26.94 -1.95 37.53
CA ARG A 749 -25.64 -2.27 38.17
C ARG A 749 -24.60 -1.16 37.99
N TYR A 750 -24.45 -0.64 36.76
CA TYR A 750 -23.54 0.47 36.48
C TYR A 750 -23.94 1.80 37.17
N CYS A 751 -25.24 2.07 37.31
CA CYS A 751 -25.73 3.22 38.08
C CYS A 751 -25.38 3.07 39.57
N ASP A 752 -25.52 1.86 40.13
CA ASP A 752 -25.18 1.51 41.51
C ASP A 752 -23.65 1.41 41.77
N GLY A 753 -22.83 1.59 40.73
CA GLY A 753 -21.36 1.59 40.81
C GLY A 753 -20.69 0.25 40.49
N ASP A 754 -21.46 -0.80 40.18
CA ASP A 754 -20.93 -2.08 39.74
C ASP A 754 -20.66 -2.11 38.22
N ALA A 755 -19.39 -1.99 37.86
CA ALA A 755 -18.89 -2.15 36.49
C ALA A 755 -17.75 -3.18 36.46
N PRO A 756 -17.97 -4.41 35.96
CA PRO A 756 -16.95 -5.48 35.99
C PRO A 756 -15.64 -5.13 35.30
N ALA A 757 -15.62 -4.29 34.26
CA ALA A 757 -14.38 -3.84 33.63
C ALA A 757 -13.62 -2.82 34.46
N LEU A 758 -14.29 -1.85 35.09
CA LEU A 758 -13.61 -0.87 35.94
C LEU A 758 -12.89 -1.58 37.09
N ARG A 759 -13.58 -2.49 37.79
CA ARG A 759 -12.99 -3.33 38.84
C ARG A 759 -11.75 -4.12 38.37
N ARG A 760 -11.73 -4.60 37.13
CA ARG A 760 -10.55 -5.30 36.55
C ARG A 760 -9.43 -4.34 36.14
N LEU A 761 -9.75 -3.15 35.64
CA LEU A 761 -8.77 -2.14 35.23
C LEU A 761 -8.06 -1.51 36.44
N ASP A 762 -8.77 -1.34 37.55
CA ASP A 762 -8.19 -0.88 38.82
C ASP A 762 -7.18 -1.91 39.36
N LEU A 763 -7.57 -3.19 39.43
CA LEU A 763 -6.68 -4.29 39.85
C LEU A 763 -5.44 -4.45 38.95
N LEU A 764 -5.54 -4.16 37.65
CA LEU A 764 -4.40 -4.20 36.72
C LEU A 764 -3.44 -3.00 36.88
N GLN A 765 -3.86 -1.92 37.54
CA GLN A 765 -2.98 -0.80 37.92
C GLN A 765 -2.29 -1.04 39.27
N GLU A 766 -2.84 -1.93 40.11
CA GLU A 766 -2.29 -2.31 41.41
C GLU A 766 -1.30 -3.49 41.36
N GLU A 767 -1.24 -4.26 40.26
CA GLU A 767 -0.18 -5.28 40.06
C GLU A 767 1.21 -4.61 39.95
N PRO A 768 2.16 -4.86 40.89
CA PRO A 768 3.51 -4.31 40.76
C PRO A 768 4.23 -4.95 39.58
N CYS A 769 5.17 -4.21 38.97
CA CYS A 769 6.10 -4.73 37.97
C CYS A 769 7.14 -5.70 38.60
N SER A 770 6.67 -6.85 39.08
CA SER A 770 7.47 -7.87 39.76
C SER A 770 7.01 -9.28 39.39
N ASN A 771 7.45 -9.75 38.22
CA ASN A 771 7.75 -11.17 37.97
C ASN A 771 8.57 -11.34 36.68
N ASN A 772 9.87 -11.08 36.78
CA ASN A 772 10.87 -11.64 35.87
C ASN A 772 11.03 -13.15 36.15
N ASN A 773 9.98 -13.94 35.88
CA ASN A 773 10.12 -15.38 35.84
C ASN A 773 10.75 -15.77 34.50
N LYS A 774 12.09 -15.86 34.51
CA LYS A 774 12.81 -16.67 33.52
C LYS A 774 12.24 -18.08 33.58
N GLN A 775 11.49 -18.46 32.54
CA GLN A 775 11.31 -19.87 32.22
C GLN A 775 12.54 -20.29 31.44
N ASP A 776 13.27 -21.28 31.96
CA ASP A 776 14.55 -21.73 31.39
C ASP A 776 14.36 -22.21 29.95
N PHE A 777 14.81 -21.39 28.99
CA PHE A 777 15.13 -21.84 27.65
C PHE A 777 16.60 -22.27 27.64
N ASP A 778 16.84 -23.50 27.20
CA ASP A 778 18.17 -24.13 27.15
C ASP A 778 19.18 -23.26 26.36
N ASP A 779 20.10 -22.61 27.10
CA ASP A 779 21.11 -21.68 26.56
C ASP A 779 21.99 -22.32 25.46
N ASN A 780 22.05 -23.65 25.39
CA ASN A 780 22.78 -24.37 24.32
C ASN A 780 22.17 -24.21 22.91
N GLN A 781 20.90 -23.85 22.77
CA GLN A 781 20.34 -23.51 21.45
C GLN A 781 20.67 -22.08 21.02
N VAL A 782 20.78 -21.15 21.97
CA VAL A 782 21.12 -19.75 21.69
C VAL A 782 22.56 -19.63 21.21
N ALA A 783 23.50 -20.39 21.79
CA ALA A 783 24.88 -20.47 21.32
C ALA A 783 25.01 -20.93 19.86
N LYS A 784 24.25 -21.96 19.45
CA LYS A 784 24.25 -22.45 18.06
C LYS A 784 23.64 -21.47 17.05
N LEU A 785 22.74 -20.59 17.48
CA LEU A 785 22.22 -19.50 16.65
C LEU A 785 23.14 -18.26 16.64
N ALA A 786 24.00 -18.10 17.64
CA ALA A 786 25.03 -17.06 17.66
C ALA A 786 26.16 -17.36 16.65
N ASP A 787 26.63 -18.60 16.55
CA ASP A 787 27.62 -19.01 15.52
C ASP A 787 27.11 -18.79 14.08
N LEU A 788 25.82 -19.03 13.84
CA LEU A 788 25.16 -18.76 12.54
C LEU A 788 24.97 -17.27 12.26
N LYS A 789 25.04 -16.39 13.27
CA LYS A 789 25.18 -14.94 13.08
C LYS A 789 26.63 -14.55 12.81
N ALA A 790 27.60 -15.13 13.52
CA ALA A 790 29.03 -14.84 13.33
C ALA A 790 29.49 -15.14 11.90
N GLN A 791 29.10 -16.29 11.32
CA GLN A 791 29.45 -16.69 9.94
C GLN A 791 28.78 -15.84 8.83
N ARG A 792 27.97 -14.83 9.18
CA ARG A 792 27.42 -13.86 8.22
C ARG A 792 28.07 -12.47 8.28
N VAL A 793 28.97 -12.21 9.23
CA VAL A 793 29.58 -10.88 9.41
C VAL A 793 30.84 -10.69 8.56
N ASP A 794 31.61 -11.76 8.29
CA ASP A 794 32.82 -11.70 7.44
C ASP A 794 32.53 -11.54 5.92
N ALA A 795 31.26 -11.50 5.52
CA ALA A 795 30.83 -11.28 4.14
C ALA A 795 30.22 -9.88 3.89
N ALA A 796 30.29 -8.98 4.88
CA ALA A 796 29.68 -7.65 4.84
C ALA A 796 30.64 -6.55 5.31
N VAL A 797 31.86 -6.53 4.75
CA VAL A 797 32.77 -5.38 4.81
C VAL A 797 32.89 -4.78 3.41
N ASP A 798 31.80 -4.17 2.95
CA ASP A 798 31.84 -3.00 2.07
C ASP A 798 30.46 -2.31 2.07
N GLY A 799 30.44 -0.99 2.27
CA GLY A 799 29.24 -0.15 2.04
C GLY A 799 28.18 -0.06 3.16
N ASP A 800 28.55 0.41 4.36
CA ASP A 800 27.56 1.04 5.27
C ASP A 800 27.63 2.57 5.16
N LYS A 801 26.51 3.21 4.79
CA LYS A 801 25.89 4.27 5.60
C LYS A 801 24.54 4.79 5.09
N GLN A 802 23.64 4.90 6.08
CA GLN A 802 22.60 5.92 6.31
C GLN A 802 21.11 5.71 5.96
N SER A 803 20.31 5.91 7.03
CA SER A 803 18.86 6.13 7.20
C SER A 803 17.96 4.88 7.19
N GLN A 804 17.36 4.44 8.31
CA GLN A 804 16.39 5.05 9.25
C GLN A 804 14.91 5.06 8.78
N LEU A 805 14.18 4.04 9.24
CA LEU A 805 12.80 4.07 9.80
C LEU A 805 11.74 5.01 9.19
N THR A 806 10.72 4.42 8.57
CA THR A 806 9.32 4.59 9.02
C THR A 806 8.44 3.41 8.59
N ALA A 807 7.30 3.21 9.26
CA ALA A 807 6.26 2.25 8.89
C ALA A 807 4.87 2.84 9.19
N HIS A 808 3.86 2.38 8.43
CA HIS A 808 2.41 2.69 8.46
C HIS A 808 1.88 3.67 7.39
N ALA A 809 0.68 3.32 6.91
CA ALA A 809 -0.16 3.93 5.86
C ALA A 809 0.22 3.62 4.39
N ALA A 810 -0.69 2.94 3.68
CA ALA A 810 -0.63 2.72 2.22
C ALA A 810 -2.04 2.53 1.61
N VAL A 811 -2.94 3.47 1.89
CA VAL A 811 -3.76 4.07 0.82
C VAL A 811 -3.19 5.48 0.67
N VAL A 812 -3.12 5.98 -0.58
CA VAL A 812 -2.10 6.95 -1.05
C VAL A 812 -0.78 6.24 -1.31
N GLY A 813 -0.36 6.21 -2.57
CA GLY A 813 0.95 5.64 -2.95
C GLY A 813 2.08 6.54 -2.46
N GLU A 814 3.21 5.93 -2.11
CA GLU A 814 4.43 6.68 -1.85
C GLU A 814 4.84 7.41 -3.14
N VAL A 815 4.71 8.74 -3.14
CA VAL A 815 5.27 9.57 -4.20
C VAL A 815 6.78 9.47 -4.09
N GLN A 816 7.39 8.58 -4.89
CA GLN A 816 8.83 8.64 -5.16
C GLN A 816 9.13 10.08 -5.60
N GLN A 817 9.95 10.79 -4.81
CA GLN A 817 10.41 12.12 -5.21
C GLN A 817 11.17 11.96 -6.51
N ALA A 818 10.61 12.50 -7.59
CA ALA A 818 11.27 12.46 -8.89
C ALA A 818 12.52 13.35 -8.81
N PRO A 819 13.67 12.90 -9.33
CA PRO A 819 14.91 13.66 -9.23
C PRO A 819 14.77 15.00 -9.97
N ILE A 820 15.10 16.09 -9.28
CA ILE A 820 15.23 17.42 -9.87
C ILE A 820 16.54 17.45 -10.66
N MET A 821 16.50 17.94 -11.90
CA MET A 821 17.69 18.04 -12.73
C MET A 821 18.57 19.22 -12.31
N VAL A 822 19.81 18.92 -11.90
CA VAL A 822 20.85 19.91 -11.65
C VAL A 822 21.87 19.86 -12.79
N ASN A 823 22.02 20.96 -13.53
CA ASN A 823 23.08 21.06 -14.55
C ASN A 823 24.32 21.70 -13.94
N GLY A 824 25.43 20.95 -13.89
CA GLY A 824 26.77 21.52 -13.89
C GLY A 824 27.16 21.83 -15.33
N VAL A 825 27.60 23.06 -15.62
CA VAL A 825 28.03 23.45 -16.96
C VAL A 825 29.41 22.86 -17.26
N SER A 826 29.49 21.93 -18.21
CA SER A 826 30.77 21.50 -18.79
C SER A 826 30.65 21.31 -20.31
N SER A 827 31.40 22.12 -21.06
CA SER A 827 31.56 22.05 -22.52
C SER A 827 32.16 20.71 -22.98
N PRO A 828 31.93 20.27 -24.23
CA PRO A 828 32.26 18.92 -24.68
C PRO A 828 33.76 18.72 -24.91
N VAL A 829 34.39 17.86 -24.10
CA VAL A 829 35.72 17.32 -24.39
C VAL A 829 35.60 16.15 -25.36
N SER A 830 36.42 16.16 -26.41
CA SER A 830 36.41 15.16 -27.49
C SER A 830 36.70 13.74 -27.01
N SER A 831 35.75 12.82 -27.20
CA SER A 831 35.99 11.38 -26.98
C SER A 831 36.90 10.80 -28.06
N GLY A 832 38.14 10.48 -27.70
CA GLY A 832 39.06 9.73 -28.55
C GLY A 832 38.55 8.31 -28.83
N LYS A 833 38.67 7.85 -30.09
CA LYS A 833 38.37 6.47 -30.46
C LYS A 833 39.31 5.49 -29.75
N VAL A 834 38.74 4.41 -29.19
CA VAL A 834 39.44 3.13 -29.04
C VAL A 834 38.54 2.05 -29.62
N GLU A 835 39.00 1.42 -30.70
CA GLU A 835 38.37 0.22 -31.26
C GLU A 835 38.80 -1.00 -30.45
N ALA A 836 37.86 -1.88 -30.12
CA ALA A 836 38.14 -3.25 -29.70
C ALA A 836 37.05 -4.19 -30.22
N ASN A 837 37.43 -5.10 -31.11
CA ASN A 837 36.56 -6.13 -31.66
C ASN A 837 36.19 -7.20 -30.62
N GLY A 838 35.00 -7.79 -30.73
CA GLY A 838 34.64 -8.97 -29.93
C GLY A 838 33.25 -9.52 -30.25
N HIS A 839 33.19 -10.60 -31.05
CA HIS A 839 31.97 -11.38 -31.30
C HIS A 839 31.29 -11.87 -30.01
N ILE A 840 29.95 -12.05 -30.03
CA ILE A 840 29.31 -13.37 -30.21
C ILE A 840 27.78 -13.21 -30.33
N SER A 841 27.21 -14.00 -31.22
CA SER A 841 25.79 -14.12 -31.58
C SER A 841 24.88 -14.64 -30.47
N ARG A 842 23.64 -14.10 -30.41
CA ARG A 842 22.41 -14.89 -30.31
C ARG A 842 21.24 -14.16 -30.95
#